data_AF-A0A6I5NP87-F1
#
_entry.id   AF-A0A6I5NP87-F1
#
_cell.length_a   1.000
_cell.length_b   1.000
_cell.length_c   1.000
_cell.angle_alpha   90.00
_cell.angle_beta   90.00
_cell.angle_gamma   90.00
#
_symmetry.space_group_name_H-M   'P 1'
#
loop_
_entity.id
_entity.type
_entity.pdbx_description
1 polymer ?
#
loop_
_entity_poly.entity_id
_entity_poly.type
_entity_poly.pdbx_seq_one_letter_code
_entity_poly.pdbx_strand_id
1 'polypeptide(L)'
;MNDNFPHNDVQERKLRVGRRIAMAVGAVMICLAMSALTGCGTTDASEAAVDDVAVGEEIDDVDKDGDDSSDESTPTDSVEYAKAMGAGWNLGNSLDAYFTDGNADLYEESWSNPKVTRELIRAVAEKGYTTIRVPFTVANRETVNENAGDDDVKHVIEADWLARYREVVDWCVDEGLYVIVNLHHDSKAWLNAWNGDVTDESYRRFGDYWTQLAATFADEPERVSFETINEPQFDGGSDADKQAWLDELNVAAVNIIRGTAGNETRKIILQTLDADTETAWKLEGLRDLLTGDGALAGDNNILASTHYYGDWVYSANLGRTGFDEVLFDSADGTANGEHDGATPRTRIDEFCERMDRYFTANGIGVVVGEYGLLAYDSSAYDALDADDCAGALQAGEEMKYYEYAGAMMRERGYSYVFWDNGSGIDRTSFTWNNPLVGAVLEASITGRSSTATGLDTVYWHAGPTADVAIPLTLNGNEFAGIAGLTEGKEYSYDAASSTVTLAKSYVAGLYDAKGEAGRLADLTFQFSDGADWHQYLVRWDWAYAESWRGVSGTTGGGIEIPVMFSGNEVKSVQATDSSGNTVGPNSGWWPWLQNGESFAVRYDSADRLTGTITLTPSFLGSLGDGTYSFKVLCQVVDAADSYQDTMDMTITISGGNVTLVHEE
;
A
#
# COMPACT_ATOMS: atom_id res chain seq x y z
N MET A 1 47.75 22.79 -2.49
CA MET A 1 48.68 21.65 -2.34
C MET A 1 48.25 20.95 -1.07
N ASN A 2 47.10 20.25 -1.12
CA ASN A 2 46.94 18.86 -1.57
C ASN A 2 47.40 17.91 -0.46
N ASP A 3 46.71 16.84 -0.07
CA ASP A 3 45.45 16.19 -0.43
C ASP A 3 45.14 15.26 0.76
N ASN A 4 43.86 14.95 1.02
CA ASN A 4 43.40 13.61 1.46
C ASN A 4 41.88 13.62 1.66
N PHE A 5 41.17 13.11 0.66
CA PHE A 5 39.78 12.65 0.74
C PHE A 5 39.74 11.14 1.04
N PRO A 6 38.70 10.62 1.73
CA PRO A 6 38.56 9.20 2.01
C PRO A 6 37.83 8.48 0.88
N HIS A 7 38.38 7.35 0.41
CA HIS A 7 37.87 6.57 -0.72
C HIS A 7 37.10 5.29 -0.32
N ASN A 8 36.68 5.14 0.95
CA ASN A 8 36.09 3.88 1.44
C ASN A 8 34.56 3.86 1.57
N ASP A 9 33.87 5.00 1.48
CA ASP A 9 32.42 5.08 1.77
C ASP A 9 31.54 4.60 0.58
N VAL A 10 32.02 4.78 -0.66
CA VAL A 10 31.26 4.42 -1.88
C VAL A 10 31.23 2.92 -2.15
N GLN A 11 32.25 2.17 -1.71
CA GLN A 11 32.32 0.72 -1.92
C GLN A 11 31.45 -0.05 -0.91
N GLU A 12 31.36 0.41 0.35
CA GLU A 12 30.45 -0.18 1.35
C GLU A 12 28.98 0.10 1.02
N ARG A 13 28.64 1.26 0.44
CA ARG A 13 27.27 1.56 -0.03
C ARG A 13 26.85 0.69 -1.23
N LYS A 14 27.73 0.47 -2.21
CA LYS A 14 27.45 -0.42 -3.36
C LYS A 14 27.25 -1.88 -2.96
N LEU A 15 27.92 -2.35 -1.91
CA LEU A 15 27.74 -3.69 -1.34
C LEU A 15 26.40 -3.85 -0.58
N ARG A 16 25.84 -2.77 -0.03
CA ARG A 16 24.50 -2.78 0.60
C ARG A 16 23.39 -2.85 -0.46
N VAL A 17 23.49 -2.05 -1.53
CA VAL A 17 22.52 -2.06 -2.64
C VAL A 17 22.46 -3.44 -3.33
N GLY A 18 23.63 -4.06 -3.59
CA GLY A 18 23.69 -5.39 -4.23
C GLY A 18 23.15 -6.54 -3.36
N ARG A 19 23.09 -6.40 -2.03
CA ARG A 19 22.46 -7.39 -1.15
C ARG A 19 20.95 -7.21 -1.05
N ARG A 20 20.44 -5.98 -1.16
CA ARG A 20 19.00 -5.67 -1.06
C ARG A 20 18.20 -6.07 -2.31
N ILE A 21 18.78 -5.96 -3.51
CA ILE A 21 18.13 -6.41 -4.77
C ILE A 21 17.78 -7.91 -4.75
N ALA A 22 18.58 -8.74 -4.06
CA ALA A 22 18.28 -10.17 -3.90
C ALA A 22 17.13 -10.44 -2.91
N MET A 23 16.82 -9.49 -2.01
CA MET A 23 15.80 -9.64 -0.96
C MET A 23 14.38 -9.30 -1.44
N ALA A 24 14.23 -8.36 -2.38
CA ALA A 24 12.92 -7.99 -2.94
C ALA A 24 12.21 -9.15 -3.67
N VAL A 25 12.96 -10.17 -4.12
CA VAL A 25 12.40 -11.36 -4.78
C VAL A 25 11.63 -12.26 -3.79
N GLY A 26 11.91 -12.17 -2.48
CA GLY A 26 11.25 -12.99 -1.46
C GLY A 26 9.90 -12.46 -0.97
N ALA A 27 9.64 -11.15 -1.09
CA ALA A 27 8.45 -10.50 -0.52
C ALA A 27 7.30 -10.28 -1.53
N VAL A 28 7.56 -10.41 -2.84
CA VAL A 28 6.64 -9.98 -3.91
C VAL A 28 5.63 -11.05 -4.37
N MET A 29 5.57 -12.24 -3.77
CA MET A 29 4.55 -13.24 -4.12
C MET A 29 3.24 -13.01 -3.36
N ILE A 30 2.49 -11.96 -3.75
CA ILE A 30 1.09 -11.74 -3.32
C ILE A 30 0.17 -11.60 -4.55
N CYS A 31 -0.99 -12.25 -4.42
CA CYS A 31 -2.23 -12.17 -5.21
C CYS A 31 -2.26 -12.85 -6.58
N LEU A 32 -2.64 -14.14 -6.60
CA LEU A 32 -3.47 -14.72 -7.65
C LEU A 32 -4.26 -15.92 -7.11
N ALA A 33 -5.49 -15.69 -6.66
CA ALA A 33 -6.51 -16.72 -6.58
C ALA A 33 -7.63 -16.38 -7.57
N MET A 34 -7.44 -16.77 -8.84
CA MET A 34 -8.53 -16.84 -9.81
C MET A 34 -8.66 -18.27 -10.34
N SER A 35 -9.78 -18.89 -9.99
CA SER A 35 -10.18 -20.26 -10.31
C SER A 35 -10.53 -20.41 -11.79
N ALA A 36 -9.57 -20.85 -12.62
CA ALA A 36 -9.86 -21.27 -14.00
C ALA A 36 -10.17 -22.78 -14.06
N LEU A 37 -11.45 -23.14 -14.02
CA LEU A 37 -11.92 -24.50 -14.34
C LEU A 37 -12.30 -24.57 -15.84
N THR A 38 -11.34 -24.95 -16.69
CA THR A 38 -11.61 -25.42 -18.06
C THR A 38 -11.62 -26.94 -18.10
N GLY A 39 -12.81 -27.54 -18.21
CA GLY A 39 -13.00 -28.94 -18.57
C GLY A 39 -13.78 -29.06 -19.88
N CYS A 40 -13.07 -29.24 -20.99
CA CYS A 40 -13.66 -29.53 -22.29
C CYS A 40 -14.11 -31.00 -22.35
N GLY A 41 -15.38 -31.24 -22.69
CA GLY A 41 -15.93 -32.57 -22.96
C GLY A 41 -17.15 -32.45 -23.86
N THR A 42 -16.93 -32.60 -25.17
CA THR A 42 -17.95 -32.58 -26.24
C THR A 42 -18.86 -33.82 -26.19
N THR A 43 -20.18 -33.63 -26.29
CA THR A 43 -21.09 -34.48 -27.10
C THR A 43 -22.41 -33.75 -27.40
N ASP A 44 -22.86 -33.90 -28.64
CA ASP A 44 -24.00 -33.24 -29.30
C ASP A 44 -25.41 -33.50 -28.72
N ALA A 45 -26.20 -32.43 -28.75
CA ALA A 45 -27.60 -32.25 -29.17
C ALA A 45 -28.73 -33.22 -28.75
N SER A 46 -29.76 -32.65 -28.10
CA SER A 46 -31.13 -32.64 -28.65
C SER A 46 -32.04 -31.60 -27.97
N GLU A 47 -32.89 -31.00 -28.80
CA GLU A 47 -33.84 -29.88 -28.62
C GLU A 47 -34.84 -29.98 -27.46
N ALA A 48 -35.24 -28.82 -26.90
CA ALA A 48 -36.65 -28.45 -26.76
C ALA A 48 -36.86 -26.95 -26.43
N ALA A 49 -37.51 -26.27 -27.38
CA ALA A 49 -38.50 -25.20 -27.27
C ALA A 49 -38.20 -23.89 -26.48
N VAL A 50 -38.20 -22.82 -27.27
CA VAL A 50 -38.30 -21.40 -26.94
C VAL A 50 -39.75 -21.07 -26.57
N ASP A 51 -39.95 -20.25 -25.53
CA ASP A 51 -41.13 -19.37 -25.42
C ASP A 51 -40.64 -17.97 -25.00
N ASP A 52 -40.83 -17.01 -25.89
CA ASP A 52 -40.65 -15.57 -25.70
C ASP A 52 -41.71 -15.03 -24.72
N VAL A 53 -41.34 -14.17 -23.75
CA VAL A 53 -42.10 -12.93 -23.46
C VAL A 53 -41.17 -11.86 -22.83
N ALA A 54 -40.99 -10.79 -23.61
CA ALA A 54 -40.86 -9.37 -23.31
C ALA A 54 -40.42 -8.83 -21.92
N VAL A 55 -39.46 -7.91 -22.04
CA VAL A 55 -39.00 -6.86 -21.13
C VAL A 55 -40.12 -5.91 -20.71
N GLY A 56 -40.09 -5.48 -19.45
CA GLY A 56 -40.57 -4.17 -19.01
C GLY A 56 -41.29 -4.18 -17.66
N GLU A 57 -40.64 -3.68 -16.61
CA GLU A 57 -41.28 -2.73 -15.69
C GLU A 57 -40.22 -1.99 -14.85
N GLU A 58 -40.44 -0.68 -14.75
CA GLU A 58 -39.63 0.34 -14.08
C GLU A 58 -39.64 0.13 -12.56
N ILE A 59 -38.52 0.47 -11.90
CA ILE A 59 -38.46 0.60 -10.44
C ILE A 59 -39.06 1.97 -10.11
N ASP A 60 -40.27 1.95 -9.55
CA ASP A 60 -40.95 3.13 -9.01
C ASP A 60 -40.15 3.75 -7.84
N ASP A 61 -40.02 5.07 -7.90
CA ASP A 61 -39.52 5.97 -6.86
C ASP A 61 -40.15 5.65 -5.48
N VAL A 62 -39.30 5.42 -4.48
CA VAL A 62 -39.74 5.36 -3.09
C VAL A 62 -40.00 6.78 -2.58
N ASP A 63 -41.28 7.00 -2.32
CA ASP A 63 -41.90 8.20 -1.76
C ASP A 63 -41.21 8.66 -0.47
N LYS A 64 -40.75 9.92 -0.48
CA LYS A 64 -40.31 10.66 0.71
C LYS A 64 -41.54 11.12 1.48
N ASP A 65 -41.89 10.43 2.55
CA ASP A 65 -42.52 11.01 3.74
C ASP A 65 -42.65 9.93 4.83
N GLY A 66 -41.79 10.00 5.85
CA GLY A 66 -41.83 9.07 6.99
C GLY A 66 -40.80 9.37 8.07
N ASP A 67 -41.20 10.19 9.05
CA ASP A 67 -40.76 10.23 10.46
C ASP A 67 -39.25 10.10 10.74
N ASP A 68 -38.62 11.27 10.90
CA ASP A 68 -37.26 11.48 11.39
C ASP A 68 -37.17 11.15 12.89
N SER A 69 -37.03 9.86 13.20
CA SER A 69 -36.49 9.38 14.48
C SER A 69 -35.61 8.16 14.23
N SER A 70 -34.45 8.35 13.62
CA SER A 70 -33.36 7.39 13.79
C SER A 70 -32.88 7.48 15.24
N ASP A 71 -33.30 6.51 16.03
CA ASP A 71 -32.70 6.20 17.33
C ASP A 71 -31.21 5.91 17.06
N GLU A 72 -30.34 6.91 17.22
CA GLU A 72 -28.89 6.70 17.21
C GLU A 72 -28.61 5.70 18.32
N SER A 73 -28.35 4.45 17.94
CA SER A 73 -27.90 3.42 18.88
C SER A 73 -26.66 3.98 19.58
N THR A 74 -26.68 3.96 20.92
CA THR A 74 -25.50 4.38 21.70
C THR A 74 -24.31 3.52 21.23
N PRO A 75 -23.18 4.14 20.81
CA PRO A 75 -22.01 3.41 20.35
C PRO A 75 -21.59 2.34 21.36
N THR A 76 -21.20 1.17 20.87
CA THR A 76 -20.72 0.06 21.71
C THR A 76 -19.31 0.35 22.24
N ASP A 77 -18.89 -0.38 23.28
CA ASP A 77 -17.55 -0.26 23.84
C ASP A 77 -16.44 -0.63 22.82
N SER A 78 -16.75 -1.44 21.79
CA SER A 78 -15.81 -1.75 20.71
C SER A 78 -15.68 -0.59 19.72
N VAL A 79 -16.78 0.06 19.35
CA VAL A 79 -16.80 1.23 18.46
C VAL A 79 -16.08 2.42 19.11
N GLU A 80 -16.37 2.71 20.38
CA GLU A 80 -15.68 3.80 21.10
C GLU A 80 -14.19 3.52 21.29
N TYR A 81 -13.81 2.25 21.49
CA TYR A 81 -12.40 1.87 21.56
C TYR A 81 -11.68 2.07 20.22
N ALA A 82 -12.26 1.62 19.10
CA ALA A 82 -11.71 1.83 17.76
C ALA A 82 -11.49 3.33 17.46
N LYS A 83 -12.48 4.15 17.81
CA LYS A 83 -12.40 5.60 17.64
C LYS A 83 -11.32 6.23 18.52
N ALA A 84 -11.13 5.74 19.75
CA ALA A 84 -10.10 6.23 20.66
C ALA A 84 -8.68 5.80 20.25
N MET A 85 -8.54 4.65 19.58
CA MET A 85 -7.29 4.22 18.96
C MET A 85 -6.84 5.20 17.86
N GLY A 86 -7.78 5.68 17.03
CA GLY A 86 -7.53 6.74 16.05
C GLY A 86 -6.48 6.38 14.99
N ALA A 87 -5.63 7.35 14.64
CA ALA A 87 -4.54 7.13 13.70
C ALA A 87 -3.43 6.28 14.33
N GLY A 88 -3.02 5.24 13.64
CA GLY A 88 -1.99 4.32 14.08
C GLY A 88 -0.82 4.19 13.11
N TRP A 89 0.24 3.56 13.60
CA TRP A 89 1.46 3.29 12.85
C TRP A 89 1.94 1.85 13.13
N ASN A 90 2.33 1.09 12.10
CA ASN A 90 2.83 -0.29 12.25
C ASN A 90 4.35 -0.31 12.42
N LEU A 91 4.84 -1.05 13.42
CA LEU A 91 6.25 -1.43 13.54
C LEU A 91 6.57 -2.62 12.62
N GLY A 92 6.39 -2.44 11.31
CA GLY A 92 6.55 -3.49 10.31
C GLY A 92 8.02 -3.86 10.06
N ASN A 93 8.24 -5.07 9.54
CA ASN A 93 9.54 -5.66 9.23
C ASN A 93 10.55 -5.54 10.38
N SER A 94 10.06 -5.69 11.60
CA SER A 94 10.82 -5.62 12.85
C SER A 94 10.62 -6.92 13.63
N LEU A 95 9.69 -6.97 14.59
CA LEU A 95 9.46 -8.15 15.43
C LEU A 95 8.64 -9.24 14.72
N ASP A 96 8.10 -8.93 13.56
CA ASP A 96 7.50 -9.83 12.57
C ASP A 96 8.53 -10.51 11.66
N ALA A 97 9.75 -9.97 11.56
CA ALA A 97 10.78 -10.54 10.69
C ALA A 97 11.19 -11.94 11.18
N TYR A 98 11.18 -12.90 10.26
CA TYR A 98 11.57 -14.29 10.52
C TYR A 98 12.44 -14.86 9.41
N PHE A 99 13.04 -16.02 9.67
CA PHE A 99 13.96 -16.65 8.74
C PHE A 99 13.20 -17.34 7.60
N THR A 100 13.51 -16.93 6.37
CA THR A 100 13.11 -17.59 5.14
C THR A 100 14.34 -17.92 4.30
N ASP A 101 14.22 -18.86 3.36
CA ASP A 101 15.32 -19.23 2.46
C ASP A 101 15.85 -17.99 1.72
N GLY A 102 17.07 -17.54 2.06
CA GLY A 102 17.72 -16.40 1.39
C GLY A 102 18.25 -15.32 2.32
N ASN A 103 17.79 -15.25 3.58
CA ASN A 103 18.22 -14.23 4.55
C ASN A 103 19.01 -14.82 5.72
N ALA A 104 19.82 -13.99 6.39
CA ALA A 104 20.46 -14.40 7.63
C ALA A 104 19.46 -14.30 8.78
N ASP A 105 19.45 -15.30 9.66
CA ASP A 105 18.69 -15.22 10.90
C ASP A 105 19.36 -14.23 11.87
N LEU A 106 18.76 -13.03 12.00
CA LEU A 106 19.24 -11.92 12.83
C LEU A 106 18.13 -11.40 13.76
N TYR A 107 17.18 -12.24 14.17
CA TYR A 107 16.01 -11.81 14.96
C TYR A 107 15.25 -10.67 14.26
N GLU A 108 14.92 -9.59 14.98
CA GLU A 108 14.19 -8.43 14.43
C GLU A 108 14.95 -7.67 13.34
N GLU A 109 16.25 -7.96 13.14
CA GLU A 109 17.08 -7.33 12.11
C GLU A 109 17.15 -8.18 10.82
N SER A 110 16.43 -9.31 10.76
CA SER A 110 16.49 -10.26 9.64
C SER A 110 16.06 -9.63 8.31
N TRP A 111 15.19 -8.62 8.34
CA TRP A 111 14.68 -7.90 7.16
C TRP A 111 15.21 -6.45 7.08
N SER A 112 16.48 -6.25 7.43
CA SER A 112 17.27 -5.02 7.22
C SER A 112 16.95 -3.80 8.09
N ASN A 113 15.85 -3.79 8.84
CA ASN A 113 15.63 -2.76 9.87
C ASN A 113 16.64 -2.93 11.02
N PRO A 114 17.12 -1.83 11.64
CA PRO A 114 17.91 -1.93 12.85
C PRO A 114 17.02 -2.35 14.03
N LYS A 115 17.66 -2.82 15.10
CA LYS A 115 17.01 -3.10 16.37
C LYS A 115 16.12 -1.92 16.82
N VAL A 116 14.88 -2.22 17.25
CA VAL A 116 13.90 -1.24 17.72
C VAL A 116 14.43 -0.48 18.93
N THR A 117 14.26 0.84 18.96
CA THR A 117 14.69 1.71 20.06
C THR A 117 13.50 2.42 20.69
N ARG A 118 13.63 2.83 21.97
CA ARG A 118 12.59 3.63 22.62
C ARG A 118 12.45 5.01 21.98
N GLU A 119 13.54 5.54 21.44
CA GLU A 119 13.56 6.80 20.69
C GLU A 119 12.68 6.74 19.44
N LEU A 120 12.67 5.61 18.72
CA LEU A 120 11.76 5.41 17.59
C LEU A 120 10.30 5.46 18.05
N ILE A 121 9.95 4.74 19.13
CA ILE A 121 8.58 4.72 19.65
C ILE A 121 8.13 6.12 20.10
N ARG A 122 9.01 6.87 20.78
CA ARG A 122 8.75 8.27 21.13
C ARG A 122 8.55 9.12 19.89
N ALA A 123 9.38 8.98 18.87
CA ALA A 123 9.25 9.77 17.65
C ALA A 123 7.90 9.51 16.95
N VAL A 124 7.42 8.27 16.94
CA VAL A 124 6.08 7.93 16.44
C VAL A 124 4.99 8.65 17.24
N ALA A 125 5.06 8.63 18.57
CA ALA A 125 4.11 9.36 19.42
C ALA A 125 4.18 10.88 19.23
N GLU A 126 5.38 11.45 19.09
CA GLU A 126 5.61 12.89 18.87
C GLU A 126 5.06 13.38 17.51
N LYS A 127 4.91 12.48 16.53
CA LYS A 127 4.24 12.74 15.24
C LYS A 127 2.72 12.78 15.34
N GLY A 128 2.16 12.49 16.52
CA GLY A 128 0.73 12.59 16.80
C GLY A 128 -0.04 11.28 16.67
N TYR A 129 0.62 10.17 16.34
CA TYR A 129 -0.03 8.85 16.33
C TYR A 129 -0.47 8.46 17.74
N THR A 130 -1.67 7.89 17.84
CA THR A 130 -2.27 7.46 19.12
C THR A 130 -2.24 5.94 19.28
N THR A 131 -2.04 5.20 18.19
CA THR A 131 -1.94 3.74 18.17
C THR A 131 -0.62 3.27 17.55
N ILE A 132 -0.07 2.19 18.08
CA ILE A 132 1.00 1.44 17.44
C ILE A 132 0.64 -0.05 17.39
N ARG A 133 0.74 -0.63 16.19
CA ARG A 133 0.65 -2.08 16.02
C ARG A 133 2.07 -2.63 16.06
N VAL A 134 2.26 -3.71 16.83
CA VAL A 134 3.55 -4.36 17.01
C VAL A 134 3.45 -5.79 16.47
N PRO A 135 3.54 -5.98 15.14
CA PRO A 135 3.59 -7.29 14.50
C PRO A 135 4.63 -8.21 15.15
N PHE A 136 4.25 -9.45 15.44
CA PHE A 136 5.14 -10.41 16.11
C PHE A 136 5.04 -11.80 15.50
N THR A 137 6.18 -12.30 15.03
CA THR A 137 6.27 -13.66 14.49
C THR A 137 7.01 -14.56 15.47
N VAL A 138 6.42 -15.71 15.78
CA VAL A 138 7.04 -16.73 16.64
C VAL A 138 7.78 -17.78 15.82
N ALA A 139 7.39 -18.04 14.57
CA ALA A 139 8.08 -18.99 13.70
C ALA A 139 9.62 -18.85 13.77
N ASN A 140 10.31 -19.97 14.00
CA ASN A 140 11.77 -20.06 14.23
C ASN A 140 12.25 -19.53 15.60
N ARG A 141 11.34 -19.17 16.51
CA ARG A 141 11.60 -18.62 17.87
C ARG A 141 10.82 -19.38 18.93
N GLU A 142 10.69 -20.69 18.73
CA GLU A 142 10.04 -21.59 19.65
C GLU A 142 10.91 -22.79 19.99
N THR A 143 10.63 -23.35 21.16
CA THR A 143 11.06 -24.69 21.54
C THR A 143 9.84 -25.57 21.78
N VAL A 144 9.99 -26.87 21.60
CA VAL A 144 9.02 -27.83 22.11
C VAL A 144 9.54 -28.33 23.44
N ASN A 145 8.69 -28.41 24.47
CA ASN A 145 9.11 -29.04 25.72
C ASN A 145 9.34 -30.56 25.50
N GLU A 146 10.59 -30.94 25.22
CA GLU A 146 11.00 -32.29 24.81
C GLU A 146 10.79 -33.38 25.89
N ASN A 147 10.44 -33.00 27.13
CA ASN A 147 10.27 -33.93 28.26
C ASN A 147 8.81 -34.18 28.67
N ALA A 148 7.86 -33.74 27.84
CA ALA A 148 6.45 -33.97 28.01
C ALA A 148 6.02 -35.36 27.47
N GLY A 149 5.04 -36.01 28.11
CA GLY A 149 4.30 -37.09 27.45
C GLY A 149 3.43 -36.56 26.29
N ASP A 150 2.83 -37.44 25.48
CA ASP A 150 1.99 -37.03 24.33
C ASP A 150 0.87 -36.03 24.73
N ASP A 151 0.36 -36.12 25.96
CA ASP A 151 -0.67 -35.22 26.53
C ASP A 151 -0.10 -33.92 27.17
N ASP A 152 1.22 -33.73 27.20
CA ASP A 152 1.92 -32.62 27.85
C ASP A 152 2.75 -31.77 26.87
N VAL A 153 2.77 -32.09 25.57
CA VAL A 153 3.59 -31.38 24.59
C VAL A 153 3.14 -29.92 24.51
N LYS A 154 4.09 -29.00 24.70
CA LYS A 154 3.83 -27.55 24.65
C LYS A 154 4.83 -26.84 23.76
N HIS A 155 4.33 -25.97 22.90
CA HIS A 155 5.17 -25.02 22.16
C HIS A 155 5.46 -23.83 23.06
N VAL A 156 6.73 -23.58 23.33
CA VAL A 156 7.18 -22.53 24.25
C VAL A 156 7.92 -21.48 23.44
N ILE A 157 7.44 -20.23 23.49
CA ILE A 157 8.12 -19.10 22.86
C ILE A 157 9.48 -18.92 23.54
N GLU A 158 10.54 -18.71 22.77
CA GLU A 158 11.86 -18.43 23.33
C GLU A 158 11.78 -17.28 24.34
N ALA A 159 12.28 -17.51 25.56
CA ALA A 159 12.10 -16.59 26.67
C ALA A 159 12.69 -15.20 26.40
N ASP A 160 13.86 -15.14 25.74
CA ASP A 160 14.51 -13.87 25.39
C ASP A 160 13.73 -13.12 24.30
N TRP A 161 13.06 -13.84 23.39
CA TRP A 161 12.24 -13.24 22.34
C TRP A 161 10.94 -12.66 22.89
N LEU A 162 10.25 -13.42 23.75
CA LEU A 162 9.05 -12.93 24.45
C LEU A 162 9.36 -11.75 25.38
N ALA A 163 10.51 -11.77 26.08
CA ALA A 163 10.97 -10.65 26.91
C ALA A 163 11.28 -9.41 26.07
N ARG A 164 11.89 -9.59 24.89
CA ARG A 164 12.14 -8.50 23.94
C ARG A 164 10.84 -7.91 23.41
N TYR A 165 9.87 -8.75 23.07
CA TYR A 165 8.55 -8.30 22.62
C TYR A 165 7.85 -7.46 23.70
N ARG A 166 7.87 -7.96 24.94
CA ARG A 166 7.33 -7.20 26.08
C ARG A 166 8.04 -5.86 26.27
N GLU A 167 9.37 -5.81 26.21
CA GLU A 167 10.13 -4.56 26.36
C GLU A 167 9.65 -3.47 25.37
N VAL A 168 9.39 -3.86 24.11
CA VAL A 168 8.90 -2.91 23.09
C VAL A 168 7.45 -2.50 23.36
N VAL A 169 6.57 -3.45 23.71
CA VAL A 169 5.18 -3.15 24.11
C VAL A 169 5.14 -2.19 25.31
N ASP A 170 5.96 -2.43 26.33
CA ASP A 170 6.08 -1.58 27.51
C ASP A 170 6.54 -0.16 27.13
N TRP A 171 7.42 0.00 26.15
CA TRP A 171 7.80 1.34 25.65
C TRP A 171 6.63 2.05 24.96
N CYS A 172 5.85 1.34 24.15
CA CYS A 172 4.67 1.89 23.50
C CYS A 172 3.63 2.36 24.54
N VAL A 173 3.41 1.53 25.56
CA VAL A 173 2.60 1.84 26.73
C VAL A 173 3.19 3.06 27.47
N ASP A 174 4.47 3.11 27.77
CA ASP A 174 5.08 4.26 28.45
C ASP A 174 4.89 5.59 27.70
N GLU A 175 4.89 5.59 26.37
CA GLU A 175 4.70 6.79 25.54
C GLU A 175 3.21 7.14 25.32
N GLY A 176 2.29 6.46 26.01
CA GLY A 176 0.86 6.83 26.02
C GLY A 176 0.01 6.20 24.91
N LEU A 177 0.58 5.31 24.10
CA LEU A 177 -0.08 4.74 22.92
C LEU A 177 -1.07 3.63 23.29
N TYR A 178 -2.08 3.44 22.44
CA TYR A 178 -2.76 2.17 22.27
C TYR A 178 -1.83 1.18 21.55
N VAL A 179 -1.85 -0.09 21.94
CA VAL A 179 -0.94 -1.10 21.41
C VAL A 179 -1.73 -2.31 20.91
N ILE A 180 -1.45 -2.73 19.69
CA ILE A 180 -1.97 -3.98 19.12
C ILE A 180 -0.86 -5.02 19.16
N VAL A 181 -1.07 -6.08 19.92
CA VAL A 181 -0.22 -7.27 20.00
C VAL A 181 -0.85 -8.39 19.15
N ASN A 182 -0.05 -9.13 18.38
CA ASN A 182 -0.60 -10.19 17.53
C ASN A 182 0.33 -11.42 17.38
N LEU A 183 -0.15 -12.39 16.60
CA LEU A 183 0.69 -13.33 15.86
C LEU A 183 0.65 -12.90 14.39
N HIS A 184 1.81 -12.79 13.75
CA HIS A 184 1.92 -12.14 12.45
C HIS A 184 2.16 -13.13 11.30
N HIS A 185 3.41 -13.40 10.90
CA HIS A 185 3.69 -14.31 9.78
C HIS A 185 3.59 -15.79 10.14
N ASP A 186 3.26 -16.12 11.39
CA ASP A 186 2.84 -17.48 11.77
C ASP A 186 1.68 -17.99 10.89
N SER A 187 0.83 -17.07 10.40
CA SER A 187 -0.25 -17.38 9.45
C SER A 187 0.25 -18.10 8.20
N LYS A 188 1.31 -17.59 7.56
CA LYS A 188 1.89 -18.16 6.32
C LYS A 188 3.05 -19.11 6.57
N ALA A 189 3.73 -18.98 7.70
CA ALA A 189 4.91 -19.78 8.00
C ALA A 189 4.57 -21.25 8.30
N TRP A 190 3.39 -21.50 8.90
CA TRP A 190 2.97 -22.86 9.24
C TRP A 190 1.46 -23.03 9.38
N LEU A 191 0.72 -22.00 9.83
CA LEU A 191 -0.70 -22.15 10.19
C LEU A 191 -1.61 -22.33 8.96
N ASN A 192 -1.24 -21.80 7.80
CA ASN A 192 -1.97 -21.97 6.53
C ASN A 192 -2.09 -23.42 6.07
N ALA A 193 -1.20 -24.30 6.53
CA ALA A 193 -1.29 -25.72 6.26
C ALA A 193 -2.33 -26.45 7.14
N TRP A 194 -2.84 -25.80 8.20
CA TRP A 194 -3.84 -26.39 9.07
C TRP A 194 -5.18 -26.57 8.35
N ASN A 195 -5.84 -27.70 8.59
CA ASN A 195 -7.00 -28.16 7.84
C ASN A 195 -8.26 -28.36 8.70
N GLY A 196 -8.31 -27.70 9.86
CA GLY A 196 -9.42 -27.80 10.81
C GLY A 196 -9.35 -28.96 11.81
N ASP A 197 -8.33 -29.83 11.74
CA ASP A 197 -8.17 -30.89 12.74
C ASP A 197 -7.65 -30.30 14.07
N VAL A 198 -8.53 -30.18 15.06
CA VAL A 198 -8.19 -29.66 16.40
C VAL A 198 -7.25 -30.56 17.20
N THR A 199 -6.94 -31.76 16.70
CA THR A 199 -5.91 -32.65 17.26
C THR A 199 -4.53 -32.46 16.63
N ASP A 200 -4.44 -31.67 15.56
CA ASP A 200 -3.19 -31.35 14.87
C ASP A 200 -2.26 -30.48 15.73
N GLU A 201 -0.96 -30.63 15.50
CA GLU A 201 0.07 -29.85 16.18
C GLU A 201 -0.10 -28.33 15.97
N SER A 202 -0.55 -27.90 14.80
CA SER A 202 -0.74 -26.49 14.46
C SER A 202 -1.79 -25.82 15.35
N TYR A 203 -2.91 -26.48 15.61
CA TYR A 203 -3.96 -25.95 16.49
C TYR A 203 -3.47 -25.82 17.94
N ARG A 204 -2.76 -26.86 18.44
CA ARG A 204 -2.14 -26.82 19.78
C ARG A 204 -1.09 -25.72 19.88
N ARG A 205 -0.22 -25.61 18.86
CA ARG A 205 0.82 -24.57 18.75
C ARG A 205 0.24 -23.17 18.83
N PHE A 206 -0.83 -22.90 18.07
CA PHE A 206 -1.55 -21.62 18.11
C PHE A 206 -2.08 -21.31 19.52
N GLY A 207 -2.75 -22.28 20.16
CA GLY A 207 -3.28 -22.11 21.52
C GLY A 207 -2.20 -21.94 22.60
N ASP A 208 -1.08 -22.65 22.48
CA ASP A 208 0.07 -22.52 23.39
C ASP A 208 0.69 -21.12 23.31
N TYR A 209 0.81 -20.54 22.11
CA TYR A 209 1.28 -19.17 21.92
C TYR A 209 0.32 -18.15 22.54
N TRP A 210 -0.98 -18.26 22.27
CA TRP A 210 -1.97 -17.37 22.88
C TRP A 210 -2.02 -17.47 24.40
N THR A 211 -1.81 -18.67 24.96
CA THR A 211 -1.71 -18.85 26.41
C THR A 211 -0.54 -18.07 27.01
N GLN A 212 0.61 -18.08 26.33
CA GLN A 212 1.81 -17.35 26.77
C GLN A 212 1.67 -15.84 26.58
N LEU A 213 1.16 -15.39 25.43
CA LEU A 213 0.94 -13.97 25.16
C LEU A 213 -0.09 -13.36 26.11
N ALA A 214 -1.25 -14.01 26.29
CA ALA A 214 -2.29 -13.53 27.20
C ALA A 214 -1.78 -13.41 28.65
N ALA A 215 -0.97 -14.37 29.11
CA ALA A 215 -0.38 -14.32 30.45
C ALA A 215 0.72 -13.26 30.58
N THR A 216 1.50 -13.02 29.52
CA THR A 216 2.62 -12.06 29.52
C THR A 216 2.14 -10.62 29.66
N PHE A 217 1.00 -10.31 29.05
CA PHE A 217 0.43 -8.96 28.98
C PHE A 217 -0.83 -8.78 29.84
N ALA A 218 -1.12 -9.72 30.74
CA ALA A 218 -2.30 -9.68 31.60
C ALA A 218 -2.33 -8.46 32.55
N ASP A 219 -1.15 -7.95 32.94
CA ASP A 219 -0.99 -6.78 33.81
C ASP A 219 -0.90 -5.45 33.05
N GLU A 220 -0.91 -5.47 31.72
CA GLU A 220 -0.90 -4.26 30.91
C GLU A 220 -2.24 -3.51 30.94
N PRO A 221 -2.25 -2.17 30.81
CA PRO A 221 -3.48 -1.39 30.80
C PRO A 221 -4.39 -1.73 29.60
N GLU A 222 -5.69 -1.42 29.70
CA GLU A 222 -6.73 -1.74 28.69
C GLU A 222 -6.48 -1.19 27.27
N ARG A 223 -5.51 -0.28 27.12
CA ARG A 223 -5.04 0.21 25.81
C ARG A 223 -4.18 -0.80 25.04
N VAL A 224 -3.71 -1.87 25.69
CA VAL A 224 -3.13 -3.04 25.02
C VAL A 224 -4.26 -3.96 24.62
N SER A 225 -4.34 -4.25 23.33
CA SER A 225 -5.32 -5.13 22.68
C SER A 225 -4.64 -6.29 21.98
N PHE A 226 -5.39 -7.38 21.75
CA PHE A 226 -4.88 -8.59 21.12
C PHE A 226 -5.55 -8.84 19.78
N GLU A 227 -4.80 -8.84 18.69
CA GLU A 227 -5.25 -9.31 17.38
C GLU A 227 -4.86 -10.78 17.18
N THR A 228 -5.83 -11.65 16.90
CA THR A 228 -5.65 -13.11 17.01
C THR A 228 -4.65 -13.70 16.02
N ILE A 229 -4.67 -13.24 14.78
CA ILE A 229 -3.76 -13.70 13.72
C ILE A 229 -3.83 -12.73 12.54
N ASN A 230 -2.67 -12.40 11.97
CA ASN A 230 -2.55 -11.56 10.79
C ASN A 230 -2.83 -12.32 9.48
N GLU A 231 -3.64 -11.74 8.60
CA GLU A 231 -3.96 -12.25 7.25
C GLU A 231 -4.17 -13.77 7.24
N PRO A 232 -5.15 -14.31 7.99
CA PRO A 232 -5.35 -15.75 8.06
C PRO A 232 -5.71 -16.32 6.69
N GLN A 233 -4.93 -17.30 6.22
CA GLN A 233 -5.13 -18.01 4.95
C GLN A 233 -5.04 -19.51 5.20
N PHE A 234 -5.62 -20.32 4.31
CA PHE A 234 -5.50 -21.77 4.35
C PHE A 234 -5.31 -22.38 2.96
N ASP A 235 -4.38 -23.32 2.83
CA ASP A 235 -3.95 -23.94 1.56
C ASP A 235 -5.01 -24.89 0.97
N GLY A 236 -5.91 -25.41 1.80
CA GLY A 236 -6.93 -26.40 1.44
C GLY A 236 -8.34 -26.01 1.85
N GLY A 237 -9.29 -26.91 1.60
CA GLY A 237 -10.70 -26.74 1.97
C GLY A 237 -11.51 -25.92 0.95
N SER A 238 -12.84 -26.02 1.07
CA SER A 238 -13.76 -25.07 0.43
C SER A 238 -13.79 -23.74 1.18
N ASP A 239 -14.34 -22.69 0.56
CA ASP A 239 -14.52 -21.38 1.21
C ASP A 239 -15.24 -21.50 2.58
N ALA A 240 -16.26 -22.36 2.66
CA ALA A 240 -16.97 -22.62 3.90
C ALA A 240 -16.09 -23.34 4.95
N ASP A 241 -15.23 -24.26 4.52
CA ASP A 241 -14.28 -24.91 5.43
C ASP A 241 -13.28 -23.89 5.98
N LYS A 242 -12.73 -23.04 5.12
CA LYS A 242 -11.76 -22.00 5.51
C LYS A 242 -12.35 -21.00 6.51
N GLN A 243 -13.59 -20.56 6.31
CA GLN A 243 -14.27 -19.71 7.29
C GLN A 243 -14.46 -20.44 8.62
N ALA A 244 -14.94 -21.68 8.59
CA ALA A 244 -15.16 -22.46 9.81
C ALA A 244 -13.86 -22.71 10.59
N TRP A 245 -12.74 -22.92 9.89
CA TRP A 245 -11.42 -23.07 10.51
C TRP A 245 -10.96 -21.77 11.18
N LEU A 246 -11.13 -20.62 10.50
CA LEU A 246 -10.83 -19.33 11.10
C LEU A 246 -11.68 -19.06 12.33
N ASP A 247 -12.99 -19.35 12.28
CA ASP A 247 -13.89 -19.19 13.41
C ASP A 247 -13.46 -20.06 14.60
N GLU A 248 -13.07 -21.31 14.35
CA GLU A 248 -12.57 -22.24 15.38
C GLU A 248 -11.28 -21.72 16.05
N LEU A 249 -10.34 -21.17 15.28
CA LEU A 249 -9.13 -20.53 15.83
C LEU A 249 -9.47 -19.28 16.66
N ASN A 250 -10.34 -18.42 16.14
CA ASN A 250 -10.74 -17.19 16.83
C ASN A 250 -11.46 -17.49 18.14
N VAL A 251 -12.39 -18.44 18.14
CA VAL A 251 -13.08 -18.89 19.36
C VAL A 251 -12.09 -19.47 20.37
N ALA A 252 -11.14 -20.28 19.93
CA ALA A 252 -10.10 -20.83 20.81
C ALA A 252 -9.24 -19.73 21.45
N ALA A 253 -8.72 -18.79 20.66
CA ALA A 253 -7.92 -17.68 21.14
C ALA A 253 -8.69 -16.78 22.12
N VAL A 254 -9.93 -16.41 21.78
CA VAL A 254 -10.80 -15.60 22.66
C VAL A 254 -11.04 -16.29 23.99
N ASN A 255 -11.33 -17.60 23.99
CA ASN A 255 -11.53 -18.36 25.22
C ASN A 255 -10.26 -18.43 26.08
N ILE A 256 -9.08 -18.60 25.47
CA ILE A 256 -7.78 -18.57 26.18
C ILE A 256 -7.54 -17.20 26.80
N ILE A 257 -7.73 -16.13 26.04
CA ILE A 257 -7.54 -14.75 26.49
C ILE A 257 -8.49 -14.46 27.66
N ARG A 258 -9.80 -14.70 27.50
CA ARG A 258 -10.80 -14.47 28.54
C ARG A 258 -10.62 -15.36 29.78
N GLY A 259 -10.08 -16.57 29.59
CA GLY A 259 -9.73 -17.48 30.69
C GLY A 259 -8.49 -17.08 31.48
N THR A 260 -7.73 -16.10 31.01
CA THR A 260 -6.55 -15.57 31.67
C THR A 260 -6.92 -14.40 32.58
N ALA A 261 -6.63 -14.50 33.87
CA ALA A 261 -6.95 -13.46 34.84
C ALA A 261 -6.29 -12.12 34.48
N GLY A 262 -7.05 -11.03 34.48
CA GLY A 262 -6.60 -9.70 34.03
C GLY A 262 -7.01 -9.35 32.59
N ASN A 263 -7.59 -10.29 31.84
CA ASN A 263 -8.02 -10.10 30.46
C ASN A 263 -9.53 -10.24 30.25
N GLU A 264 -10.32 -10.21 31.32
CA GLU A 264 -11.78 -10.38 31.27
C GLU A 264 -12.46 -9.35 30.37
N THR A 265 -11.94 -8.12 30.31
CA THR A 265 -12.44 -6.99 29.49
C THR A 265 -11.52 -6.57 28.37
N ARG A 266 -10.36 -7.21 28.24
CA ARG A 266 -9.33 -6.92 27.24
C ARG A 266 -9.93 -6.82 25.84
N LYS A 267 -9.60 -5.77 25.09
CA LYS A 267 -10.04 -5.68 23.70
C LYS A 267 -9.35 -6.73 22.84
N ILE A 268 -10.16 -7.46 22.06
CA ILE A 268 -9.67 -8.47 21.11
C ILE A 268 -10.09 -8.02 19.71
N ILE A 269 -9.18 -8.15 18.77
CA ILE A 269 -9.36 -7.78 17.37
C ILE A 269 -9.33 -9.07 16.56
N LEU A 270 -10.38 -9.33 15.77
CA LEU A 270 -10.47 -10.49 14.89
C LEU A 270 -10.44 -10.02 13.45
N GLN A 271 -9.64 -10.67 12.62
CA GLN A 271 -9.48 -10.28 11.23
C GLN A 271 -10.37 -11.11 10.30
N THR A 272 -10.83 -10.51 9.20
CA THR A 272 -11.46 -11.27 8.11
C THR A 272 -10.47 -12.25 7.49
N LEU A 273 -10.99 -13.30 6.84
CA LEU A 273 -10.13 -14.21 6.06
C LEU A 273 -9.34 -13.42 5.01
N ASP A 274 -8.04 -13.70 4.87
CA ASP A 274 -7.08 -12.97 4.04
C ASP A 274 -6.98 -11.45 4.32
N ALA A 275 -7.48 -10.97 5.47
CA ALA A 275 -7.69 -9.54 5.72
C ALA A 275 -8.56 -8.81 4.68
N ASP A 276 -9.38 -9.58 3.96
CA ASP A 276 -10.15 -9.16 2.79
C ASP A 276 -11.20 -8.10 3.14
N THR A 277 -11.41 -7.17 2.20
CA THR A 277 -12.33 -6.04 2.33
C THR A 277 -13.46 -6.02 1.31
N GLU A 278 -13.46 -6.94 0.34
CA GLU A 278 -14.32 -6.90 -0.86
C GLU A 278 -15.23 -8.10 -0.96
N THR A 279 -14.74 -9.28 -0.61
CA THR A 279 -15.45 -10.55 -0.72
C THR A 279 -16.54 -10.65 0.35
N ALA A 280 -17.81 -10.48 -0.06
CA ALA A 280 -18.96 -10.43 0.83
C ALA A 280 -19.01 -11.56 1.87
N TRP A 281 -18.80 -12.82 1.47
CA TRP A 281 -18.91 -13.95 2.41
C TRP A 281 -17.83 -13.94 3.49
N LYS A 282 -16.64 -13.37 3.24
CA LYS A 282 -15.57 -13.24 4.25
C LYS A 282 -15.91 -12.16 5.27
N LEU A 283 -16.53 -11.07 4.83
CA LEU A 283 -17.06 -10.00 5.69
C LEU A 283 -18.23 -10.51 6.53
N GLU A 284 -19.13 -11.27 5.91
CA GLU A 284 -20.27 -11.92 6.56
C GLU A 284 -19.82 -12.94 7.59
N GLY A 285 -18.81 -13.76 7.28
CA GLY A 285 -18.27 -14.76 8.21
C GLY A 285 -17.83 -14.15 9.53
N LEU A 286 -17.04 -13.07 9.48
CA LEU A 286 -16.63 -12.37 10.70
C LEU A 286 -17.79 -11.68 11.41
N ARG A 287 -18.68 -10.98 10.68
CA ARG A 287 -19.86 -10.35 11.27
C ARG A 287 -20.74 -11.38 11.98
N ASP A 288 -21.00 -12.53 11.34
CA ASP A 288 -21.91 -13.55 11.83
C ASP A 288 -21.33 -14.29 13.04
N LEU A 289 -20.00 -14.41 13.12
CA LEU A 289 -19.32 -14.90 14.33
C LEU A 289 -19.58 -14.00 15.56
N LEU A 290 -19.68 -12.68 15.34
CA LEU A 290 -19.78 -11.64 16.37
C LEU A 290 -21.21 -11.20 16.69
N THR A 291 -22.20 -11.57 15.88
CA THR A 291 -23.58 -11.07 15.98
C THR A 291 -24.60 -12.21 16.01
N GLY A 292 -25.85 -11.88 16.34
CA GLY A 292 -26.95 -12.85 16.34
C GLY A 292 -26.68 -14.06 17.22
N ASP A 293 -26.66 -15.24 16.61
CA ASP A 293 -26.40 -16.53 17.27
C ASP A 293 -24.93 -17.00 17.09
N GLY A 294 -24.04 -16.13 16.63
CA GLY A 294 -22.61 -16.39 16.48
C GLY A 294 -21.95 -16.85 17.77
N ALA A 295 -20.89 -17.66 17.67
CA ALA A 295 -20.22 -18.25 18.83
C ALA A 295 -19.63 -17.22 19.81
N LEU A 296 -19.34 -16.01 19.31
CA LEU A 296 -18.82 -14.89 20.10
C LEU A 296 -19.84 -13.75 20.25
N ALA A 297 -21.10 -13.98 19.87
CA ALA A 297 -22.16 -13.02 20.05
C ALA A 297 -22.31 -12.65 21.55
N GLY A 298 -22.29 -11.33 21.83
CA GLY A 298 -22.45 -10.77 23.16
C GLY A 298 -21.15 -10.38 23.88
N ASP A 299 -19.97 -10.70 23.33
CA ASP A 299 -18.73 -10.08 23.79
C ASP A 299 -18.52 -8.72 23.11
N ASN A 300 -18.99 -7.66 23.77
CA ASN A 300 -18.89 -6.28 23.27
C ASN A 300 -17.44 -5.70 23.31
N ASN A 301 -16.45 -6.50 23.72
CA ASN A 301 -15.04 -6.11 23.73
C ASN A 301 -14.28 -6.61 22.48
N ILE A 302 -14.98 -7.13 21.48
CA ILE A 302 -14.37 -7.62 20.24
C ILE A 302 -14.58 -6.62 19.10
N LEU A 303 -13.52 -6.40 18.32
CA LEU A 303 -13.47 -5.53 17.13
C LEU A 303 -13.21 -6.37 15.87
N ALA A 304 -13.62 -5.85 14.72
CA ALA A 304 -13.29 -6.39 13.41
C ALA A 304 -12.06 -5.70 12.83
N SER A 305 -11.20 -6.45 12.14
CA SER A 305 -10.03 -5.96 11.41
C SER A 305 -10.03 -6.38 9.95
N THR A 306 -9.53 -5.50 9.10
CA THR A 306 -9.23 -5.72 7.68
C THR A 306 -7.98 -4.93 7.28
N HIS A 307 -7.37 -5.25 6.14
CA HIS A 307 -6.25 -4.49 5.58
C HIS A 307 -6.66 -3.82 4.26
N TYR A 308 -6.19 -2.60 4.02
CA TYR A 308 -6.55 -1.85 2.81
C TYR A 308 -5.35 -1.16 2.17
N TYR A 309 -4.87 -1.73 1.06
CA TYR A 309 -3.75 -1.19 0.29
C TYR A 309 -4.16 -0.46 -0.99
N GLY A 310 -5.43 -0.02 -1.09
CA GLY A 310 -5.97 0.54 -2.32
C GLY A 310 -6.20 -0.51 -3.42
N ASP A 311 -6.80 -0.08 -4.54
CA ASP A 311 -6.99 -0.94 -5.70
C ASP A 311 -5.63 -1.30 -6.33
N TRP A 312 -5.39 -2.59 -6.57
CA TRP A 312 -4.08 -3.11 -6.95
C TRP A 312 -3.48 -2.46 -8.20
N VAL A 313 -4.30 -2.16 -9.22
CA VAL A 313 -3.81 -1.57 -10.48
C VAL A 313 -3.19 -0.19 -10.25
N TYR A 314 -3.75 0.59 -9.32
CA TYR A 314 -3.16 1.84 -8.88
C TYR A 314 -2.07 1.60 -7.84
N SER A 315 -2.37 0.88 -6.76
CA SER A 315 -1.49 0.82 -5.59
C SER A 315 -0.15 0.16 -5.84
N ALA A 316 -0.05 -0.79 -6.77
CA ALA A 316 1.20 -1.41 -7.21
C ALA A 316 1.78 -0.80 -8.49
N ASN A 317 1.17 0.28 -9.01
CA ASN A 317 1.44 0.88 -10.32
C ASN A 317 1.54 -0.15 -11.45
N LEU A 318 0.37 -0.59 -11.93
CA LEU A 318 0.23 -1.31 -13.18
C LEU A 318 -0.21 -0.34 -14.29
N GLY A 319 0.49 0.78 -14.41
CA GLY A 319 0.27 1.79 -15.44
C GLY A 319 -0.85 2.80 -15.15
N ARG A 320 -1.49 2.71 -13.98
CA ARG A 320 -2.37 3.75 -13.42
C ARG A 320 -1.66 4.44 -12.28
N THR A 321 -1.52 5.76 -12.39
CA THR A 321 -0.76 6.56 -11.43
C THR A 321 -1.58 7.74 -10.88
N GLY A 322 -2.74 8.02 -11.46
CA GLY A 322 -3.66 9.07 -10.98
C GLY A 322 -4.63 8.58 -9.91
N PHE A 323 -4.87 9.41 -8.89
CA PHE A 323 -5.80 9.11 -7.80
C PHE A 323 -7.27 9.21 -8.24
N ASP A 324 -7.54 10.07 -9.22
CA ASP A 324 -8.83 10.23 -9.88
C ASP A 324 -8.81 9.66 -11.32
N GLU A 325 -7.77 8.89 -11.68
CA GLU A 325 -7.70 8.20 -12.97
C GLU A 325 -8.63 6.98 -12.97
N VAL A 326 -9.39 6.80 -14.06
CA VAL A 326 -10.21 5.60 -14.25
C VAL A 326 -9.28 4.38 -14.36
N LEU A 327 -9.53 3.41 -13.48
CA LEU A 327 -8.69 2.22 -13.34
C LEU A 327 -8.83 1.32 -14.57
N PHE A 328 -10.06 0.97 -14.93
CA PHE A 328 -10.40 0.03 -16.00
C PHE A 328 -11.10 0.74 -17.15
N ASP A 329 -10.46 0.79 -18.32
CA ASP A 329 -11.10 1.32 -19.53
C ASP A 329 -11.99 0.23 -20.15
N SER A 330 -13.29 0.49 -20.32
CA SER A 330 -14.12 -0.33 -21.20
C SER A 330 -13.76 -0.01 -22.65
N ALA A 331 -12.97 -0.87 -23.30
CA ALA A 331 -12.53 -0.66 -24.68
C ALA A 331 -13.69 -0.55 -25.70
N ASP A 332 -14.92 -0.90 -25.31
CA ASP A 332 -16.13 -0.85 -26.13
C ASP A 332 -17.31 -0.10 -25.48
N GLY A 333 -17.11 0.58 -24.34
CA GLY A 333 -18.19 1.25 -23.61
C GLY A 333 -19.26 0.30 -23.06
N THR A 334 -18.97 -1.00 -22.95
CA THR A 334 -19.76 -1.92 -22.13
C THR A 334 -19.07 -2.09 -20.78
N ALA A 335 -19.84 -1.93 -19.70
CA ALA A 335 -19.33 -2.06 -18.34
C ALA A 335 -18.61 -3.41 -18.17
N ASN A 336 -17.35 -3.37 -17.77
CA ASN A 336 -16.62 -4.55 -17.30
C ASN A 336 -17.09 -4.89 -15.87
N GLY A 337 -18.37 -5.23 -15.70
CA GLY A 337 -18.95 -5.60 -14.40
C GLY A 337 -18.95 -4.47 -13.35
N GLU A 338 -18.74 -4.83 -12.09
CA GLU A 338 -18.85 -3.97 -10.89
C GLU A 338 -17.79 -2.84 -10.78
N HIS A 339 -16.83 -2.74 -11.70
CA HIS A 339 -15.71 -1.78 -11.61
C HIS A 339 -15.65 -0.75 -12.74
N ASP A 340 -16.70 -0.60 -13.54
CA ASP A 340 -16.74 0.39 -14.64
C ASP A 340 -16.69 1.83 -14.11
N GLY A 341 -15.76 2.62 -14.64
CA GLY A 341 -15.52 4.01 -14.21
C GLY A 341 -14.90 4.15 -12.81
N ALA A 342 -14.50 3.05 -12.16
CA ALA A 342 -13.89 3.10 -10.84
C ALA A 342 -12.56 3.88 -10.86
N THR A 343 -12.33 4.66 -9.82
CA THR A 343 -11.08 5.39 -9.56
C THR A 343 -10.56 4.99 -8.18
N PRO A 344 -9.27 5.16 -7.86
CA PRO A 344 -8.77 4.94 -6.50
C PRO A 344 -9.60 5.63 -5.42
N ARG A 345 -10.10 6.85 -5.67
CA ARG A 345 -11.03 7.55 -4.77
C ARG A 345 -12.32 6.78 -4.52
N THR A 346 -13.03 6.38 -5.58
CA THR A 346 -14.31 5.67 -5.42
C THR A 346 -14.12 4.30 -4.77
N ARG A 347 -12.96 3.66 -4.98
CA ARG A 347 -12.60 2.41 -4.30
C ARG A 347 -12.42 2.59 -2.78
N ILE A 348 -11.98 3.76 -2.32
CA ILE A 348 -11.97 4.11 -0.88
C ILE A 348 -13.38 4.30 -0.36
N ASP A 349 -14.25 4.97 -1.13
CA ASP A 349 -15.65 5.19 -0.74
C ASP A 349 -16.37 3.85 -0.56
N GLU A 350 -16.26 2.96 -1.56
CA GLU A 350 -16.85 1.62 -1.53
C GLU A 350 -16.27 0.75 -0.41
N PHE A 351 -14.96 0.85 -0.14
CA PHE A 351 -14.34 0.19 1.00
C PHE A 351 -15.00 0.61 2.32
N CYS A 352 -15.14 1.92 2.54
CA CYS A 352 -15.74 2.45 3.75
C CYS A 352 -17.23 2.05 3.86
N GLU A 353 -17.97 2.09 2.77
CA GLU A 353 -19.36 1.63 2.74
C GLU A 353 -19.50 0.15 3.13
N ARG A 354 -18.57 -0.71 2.71
CA ARG A 354 -18.54 -2.12 3.13
C ARG A 354 -18.22 -2.25 4.62
N MET A 355 -17.20 -1.54 5.12
CA MET A 355 -16.85 -1.58 6.54
C MET A 355 -18.02 -1.10 7.42
N ASP A 356 -18.71 -0.05 6.98
CA ASP A 356 -19.89 0.45 7.68
C ASP A 356 -21.03 -0.58 7.69
N ARG A 357 -21.36 -1.12 6.51
CA ARG A 357 -22.45 -2.08 6.34
C ARG A 357 -22.26 -3.34 7.16
N TYR A 358 -21.05 -3.90 7.15
CA TYR A 358 -20.79 -5.19 7.78
C TYR A 358 -20.43 -5.07 9.27
N PHE A 359 -19.83 -3.96 9.70
CA PHE A 359 -19.31 -3.87 11.08
C PHE A 359 -19.93 -2.73 11.88
N THR A 360 -19.71 -1.46 11.52
CA THR A 360 -20.15 -0.34 12.41
C THR A 360 -21.67 -0.25 12.53
N ALA A 361 -22.42 -0.51 11.46
CA ALA A 361 -23.88 -0.59 11.51
C ALA A 361 -24.39 -1.74 12.39
N ASN A 362 -23.56 -2.74 12.67
CA ASN A 362 -23.84 -3.85 13.57
C ASN A 362 -23.23 -3.65 14.97
N GLY A 363 -22.74 -2.45 15.29
CA GLY A 363 -22.16 -2.12 16.59
C GLY A 363 -20.77 -2.74 16.82
N ILE A 364 -20.04 -3.08 15.75
CA ILE A 364 -18.69 -3.64 15.83
C ILE A 364 -17.68 -2.53 15.46
N GLY A 365 -16.73 -2.24 16.35
CA GLY A 365 -15.63 -1.32 16.05
C GLY A 365 -14.72 -1.86 14.95
N VAL A 366 -14.23 -0.97 14.08
CA VAL A 366 -13.39 -1.31 12.92
C VAL A 366 -11.95 -0.85 13.15
N VAL A 367 -11.01 -1.76 12.95
CA VAL A 367 -9.57 -1.50 12.90
C VAL A 367 -9.08 -1.83 11.49
N VAL A 368 -8.68 -0.82 10.72
CA VAL A 368 -7.90 -1.03 9.51
C VAL A 368 -6.46 -1.28 9.94
N GLY A 369 -6.13 -2.56 10.20
CA GLY A 369 -4.90 -2.99 10.86
C GLY A 369 -3.63 -2.66 10.07
N GLU A 370 -3.77 -2.54 8.76
CA GLU A 370 -2.76 -2.04 7.84
C GLU A 370 -3.45 -1.25 6.72
N TYR A 371 -2.92 -0.07 6.42
CA TYR A 371 -3.23 0.62 5.18
C TYR A 371 -1.99 1.27 4.57
N GLY A 372 -1.97 1.36 3.25
CA GLY A 372 -0.81 1.83 2.50
C GLY A 372 -1.00 1.68 1.00
N LEU A 373 0.11 1.67 0.26
CA LEU A 373 0.13 1.42 -1.18
C LEU A 373 1.21 0.37 -1.45
N LEU A 374 0.90 -0.69 -2.19
CA LEU A 374 1.81 -1.83 -2.42
C LEU A 374 3.10 -1.45 -3.16
N ALA A 375 3.09 -0.32 -3.87
CA ALA A 375 4.26 0.32 -4.45
C ALA A 375 5.42 0.52 -3.45
N TYR A 376 5.14 0.68 -2.16
CA TYR A 376 6.13 0.82 -1.09
C TYR A 376 6.90 -0.47 -0.77
N ASP A 377 6.33 -1.64 -1.09
CA ASP A 377 7.01 -2.94 -0.93
C ASP A 377 7.89 -3.28 -2.13
N SER A 378 7.88 -2.44 -3.17
CA SER A 378 8.62 -2.68 -4.40
C SER A 378 10.10 -2.31 -4.27
N SER A 379 10.96 -3.06 -4.99
CA SER A 379 12.42 -2.84 -5.00
C SER A 379 12.88 -1.43 -5.44
N ALA A 380 11.97 -0.64 -6.03
CA ALA A 380 12.22 0.73 -6.43
C ALA A 380 12.32 1.70 -5.23
N TYR A 381 11.67 1.40 -4.09
CA TYR A 381 11.67 2.27 -2.91
C TYR A 381 12.97 2.17 -2.10
N ASP A 382 13.73 1.10 -2.28
CA ASP A 382 14.98 0.80 -1.57
C ASP A 382 16.17 1.69 -2.01
N ALA A 383 15.98 2.53 -3.03
CA ALA A 383 16.98 3.38 -3.65
C ALA A 383 16.78 4.89 -3.41
N LEU A 384 15.82 5.27 -2.54
CA LEU A 384 15.54 6.68 -2.25
C LEU A 384 16.65 7.29 -1.38
N ASP A 385 17.49 8.12 -2.00
CA ASP A 385 18.25 9.14 -1.28
C ASP A 385 17.27 10.27 -0.91
N ALA A 386 17.51 10.96 0.20
CA ALA A 386 16.60 11.96 0.79
C ALA A 386 16.27 13.17 -0.12
N ASP A 387 16.91 13.26 -1.30
CA ASP A 387 16.73 14.33 -2.29
C ASP A 387 16.14 13.85 -3.64
N ASP A 388 15.78 12.57 -3.85
CA ASP A 388 15.34 12.10 -5.19
C ASP A 388 14.35 10.92 -5.27
N CYS A 389 13.08 11.28 -5.44
CA CYS A 389 12.13 10.89 -6.48
C CYS A 389 12.11 9.48 -7.18
N ALA A 390 12.43 8.38 -6.53
CA ALA A 390 11.98 7.06 -6.97
C ALA A 390 10.60 6.73 -6.38
N GLY A 391 9.55 7.34 -6.92
CA GLY A 391 8.17 6.94 -6.63
C GLY A 391 7.72 5.88 -7.62
N ALA A 392 7.23 4.74 -7.14
CA ALA A 392 6.42 3.86 -7.98
C ALA A 392 5.08 4.52 -8.34
N LEU A 393 4.66 5.59 -7.66
CA LEU A 393 3.47 6.39 -7.98
C LEU A 393 3.82 7.85 -8.29
N GLN A 394 2.88 8.57 -8.87
CA GLN A 394 2.98 10.02 -9.05
C GLN A 394 2.80 10.68 -7.67
N ALA A 395 3.78 11.48 -7.21
CA ALA A 395 3.86 11.94 -5.83
C ALA A 395 2.64 12.75 -5.36
N GLY A 396 2.14 13.66 -6.19
CA GLY A 396 0.91 14.41 -5.92
C GLY A 396 -0.31 13.54 -5.74
N GLU A 397 -0.41 12.46 -6.52
CA GLU A 397 -1.53 11.53 -6.49
C GLU A 397 -1.47 10.59 -5.27
N GLU A 398 -0.28 10.14 -4.89
CA GLU A 398 -0.02 9.42 -3.63
C GLU A 398 -0.40 10.27 -2.41
N MET A 399 -0.02 11.55 -2.39
CA MET A 399 -0.42 12.47 -1.31
C MET A 399 -1.95 12.64 -1.23
N LYS A 400 -2.65 12.75 -2.37
CA LYS A 400 -4.12 12.79 -2.38
C LYS A 400 -4.74 11.50 -1.85
N TYR A 401 -4.16 10.34 -2.17
CA TYR A 401 -4.61 9.06 -1.62
C TYR A 401 -4.52 9.05 -0.09
N TYR A 402 -3.36 9.38 0.48
CA TYR A 402 -3.17 9.37 1.93
C TYR A 402 -4.01 10.44 2.65
N GLU A 403 -4.19 11.61 2.03
CA GLU A 403 -5.10 12.65 2.52
C GLU A 403 -6.54 12.12 2.60
N TYR A 404 -7.04 11.57 1.50
CA TYR A 404 -8.43 11.17 1.40
C TYR A 404 -8.74 9.90 2.21
N ALA A 405 -7.90 8.87 2.12
CA ALA A 405 -8.08 7.63 2.86
C ALA A 405 -8.10 7.88 4.38
N GLY A 406 -7.12 8.64 4.89
CA GLY A 406 -7.05 9.01 6.30
C GLY A 406 -8.28 9.82 6.75
N ALA A 407 -8.72 10.79 5.95
CA ALA A 407 -9.92 11.57 6.24
C ALA A 407 -11.18 10.67 6.32
N MET A 408 -11.37 9.79 5.34
CA MET A 408 -12.57 8.93 5.26
C MET A 408 -12.65 7.92 6.41
N MET A 409 -11.52 7.33 6.80
CA MET A 409 -11.45 6.40 7.94
C MET A 409 -11.65 7.12 9.28
N ARG A 410 -11.03 8.30 9.46
CA ARG A 410 -11.18 9.13 10.66
C ARG A 410 -12.62 9.60 10.85
N GLU A 411 -13.26 10.10 9.80
CA GLU A 411 -14.64 10.61 9.86
C GLU A 411 -15.66 9.54 10.25
N ARG A 412 -15.36 8.26 9.98
CA ARG A 412 -16.17 7.10 10.37
C ARG A 412 -15.80 6.51 11.72
N GLY A 413 -14.80 7.07 12.40
CA GLY A 413 -14.36 6.60 13.71
C GLY A 413 -13.64 5.26 13.68
N TYR A 414 -13.05 4.88 12.55
CA TYR A 414 -12.20 3.70 12.47
C TYR A 414 -10.86 3.97 13.16
N SER A 415 -10.25 2.94 13.71
CA SER A 415 -8.79 2.94 13.88
C SER A 415 -8.17 2.62 12.53
N TYR A 416 -7.13 3.34 12.11
CA TYR A 416 -6.45 3.08 10.83
C TYR A 416 -4.95 3.18 11.00
N VAL A 417 -4.22 2.12 10.66
CA VAL A 417 -2.83 1.94 11.07
C VAL A 417 -1.92 1.89 9.84
N PHE A 418 -1.11 2.92 9.64
CA PHE A 418 -0.23 3.05 8.47
C PHE A 418 0.81 1.92 8.48
N TRP A 419 0.93 1.18 7.38
CA TRP A 419 1.98 0.17 7.24
C TRP A 419 3.33 0.84 6.96
N ASP A 420 4.28 0.66 7.88
CA ASP A 420 5.64 1.17 7.73
C ASP A 420 6.65 0.06 7.99
N ASN A 421 7.11 -0.54 6.89
CA ASN A 421 8.12 -1.58 6.86
C ASN A 421 9.56 -1.04 7.02
N GLY A 422 9.74 0.25 7.33
CA GLY A 422 11.02 0.98 7.33
C GLY A 422 11.19 1.96 6.17
N SER A 423 10.29 1.90 5.19
CA SER A 423 10.21 2.85 4.07
C SER A 423 9.59 4.20 4.44
N GLY A 424 8.78 4.27 5.50
CA GLY A 424 8.16 5.51 5.97
C GLY A 424 9.12 6.35 6.80
N ILE A 425 9.30 5.98 8.07
CA ILE A 425 10.20 6.66 9.02
C ILE A 425 11.57 5.99 9.01
N ASP A 426 12.63 6.75 8.75
CA ASP A 426 14.00 6.28 8.93
C ASP A 426 14.25 5.91 10.40
N ARG A 427 14.64 4.66 10.61
CA ARG A 427 14.76 4.05 11.95
C ARG A 427 15.92 4.60 12.80
N THR A 428 16.77 5.46 12.26
CA THR A 428 17.97 5.99 12.93
C THR A 428 17.89 7.49 13.19
N SER A 429 17.42 8.25 12.20
CA SER A 429 17.23 9.70 12.25
C SER A 429 15.84 10.09 12.74
N PHE A 430 14.87 9.17 12.69
CA PHE A 430 13.48 9.34 13.10
C PHE A 430 12.70 10.38 12.29
N THR A 431 13.20 10.72 11.10
CA THR A 431 12.52 11.57 10.12
C THR A 431 11.83 10.73 9.06
N TRP A 432 10.82 11.29 8.40
CA TRP A 432 10.23 10.66 7.21
C TRP A 432 11.25 10.59 6.08
N ASN A 433 11.36 9.43 5.43
CA ASN A 433 12.14 9.25 4.21
C ASN A 433 11.57 10.09 3.06
N ASN A 434 10.24 10.22 2.99
CA ASN A 434 9.54 11.16 2.12
C ASN A 434 8.85 12.24 2.99
N PRO A 435 9.48 13.42 3.17
CA PRO A 435 8.93 14.47 4.02
C PRO A 435 7.56 15.00 3.60
N LEU A 436 7.24 15.02 2.30
CA LEU A 436 5.97 15.54 1.80
C LEU A 436 4.81 14.58 2.12
N VAL A 437 4.99 13.28 1.86
CA VAL A 437 4.02 12.26 2.27
C VAL A 437 3.89 12.23 3.79
N GLY A 438 5.00 12.31 4.52
CA GLY A 438 5.01 12.39 5.97
C GLY A 438 4.22 13.56 6.54
N ALA A 439 4.36 14.75 5.94
CA ALA A 439 3.59 15.93 6.33
C ALA A 439 2.08 15.74 6.09
N VAL A 440 1.69 15.12 4.98
CA VAL A 440 0.28 14.78 4.70
C VAL A 440 -0.25 13.75 5.70
N LEU A 441 0.50 12.69 5.98
CA LEU A 441 0.12 11.68 6.97
C LEU A 441 -0.09 12.29 8.36
N GLU A 442 0.84 13.13 8.83
CA GLU A 442 0.72 13.83 10.11
C GLU A 442 -0.48 14.79 10.13
N ALA A 443 -0.70 15.57 9.07
CA ALA A 443 -1.84 16.48 8.97
C ALA A 443 -3.19 15.73 8.97
N SER A 444 -3.25 14.59 8.28
CA SER A 444 -4.42 13.70 8.19
C SER A 444 -4.81 13.06 9.53
N ILE A 445 -3.98 13.13 10.56
CA ILE A 445 -4.37 12.67 11.91
C ILE A 445 -5.50 13.55 12.47
N THR A 446 -5.45 14.86 12.22
CA THR A 446 -6.33 15.84 12.89
C THR A 446 -7.24 16.61 11.93
N GLY A 447 -6.85 16.79 10.68
CA GLY A 447 -7.58 17.62 9.71
C GLY A 447 -7.43 17.13 8.27
N ARG A 448 -7.96 17.90 7.33
CA ARG A 448 -7.80 17.63 5.90
C ARG A 448 -6.79 18.62 5.31
N SER A 449 -6.05 18.19 4.29
CA SER A 449 -5.09 19.04 3.57
C SER A 449 -5.67 19.43 2.21
N SER A 450 -5.42 20.66 1.77
CA SER A 450 -5.82 21.10 0.43
C SER A 450 -4.80 20.66 -0.62
N THR A 451 -5.27 20.38 -1.84
CA THR A 451 -4.42 19.91 -2.94
C THR A 451 -4.74 20.66 -4.23
N ALA A 452 -3.89 20.56 -5.25
CA ALA A 452 -4.34 20.86 -6.61
C ALA A 452 -5.31 19.77 -7.08
N THR A 453 -6.32 20.15 -7.86
CA THR A 453 -7.25 19.18 -8.45
C THR A 453 -6.55 18.31 -9.50
N GLY A 454 -5.68 18.92 -10.32
CA GLY A 454 -4.80 18.21 -11.26
C GLY A 454 -3.52 17.71 -10.60
N LEU A 455 -2.53 17.31 -11.41
CA LEU A 455 -1.22 16.89 -10.91
C LEU A 455 -0.55 17.99 -10.07
N ASP A 456 0.36 17.57 -9.19
CA ASP A 456 1.29 18.48 -8.51
C ASP A 456 2.28 19.15 -9.47
N THR A 457 2.27 18.79 -10.75
CA THR A 457 3.25 19.26 -11.74
C THR A 457 2.57 19.83 -12.99
N VAL A 458 3.09 20.95 -13.48
CA VAL A 458 2.73 21.52 -14.79
C VAL A 458 3.94 21.49 -15.72
N TYR A 459 3.72 21.03 -16.95
CA TYR A 459 4.77 20.75 -17.93
C TYR A 459 4.68 21.65 -19.18
N TRP A 460 5.84 22.08 -19.69
CA TRP A 460 5.97 22.81 -20.96
C TRP A 460 7.14 22.31 -21.81
N HIS A 461 6.85 21.89 -23.04
CA HIS A 461 7.87 21.72 -24.07
C HIS A 461 8.20 23.06 -24.69
N ALA A 462 7.17 23.73 -25.23
CA ALA A 462 7.24 25.12 -25.64
C ALA A 462 6.73 25.99 -24.48
N GLY A 463 7.51 27.02 -24.11
CA GLY A 463 7.20 27.88 -22.96
C GLY A 463 5.76 28.44 -22.96
N PRO A 464 5.27 28.92 -21.80
CA PRO A 464 3.84 29.21 -21.59
C PRO A 464 3.31 30.27 -22.56
N THR A 465 2.18 29.97 -23.21
CA THR A 465 1.54 30.88 -24.17
C THR A 465 0.46 31.78 -23.55
N ALA A 466 -0.04 31.41 -22.36
CA ALA A 466 -1.07 32.10 -21.59
C ALA A 466 -0.77 32.03 -20.08
N ASP A 467 -1.61 32.69 -19.28
CA ASP A 467 -1.61 32.51 -17.82
C ASP A 467 -2.01 31.06 -17.49
N VAL A 468 -1.52 30.54 -16.37
CA VAL A 468 -1.63 29.11 -16.02
C VAL A 468 -2.61 28.97 -14.86
N ALA A 469 -3.77 28.35 -15.13
CA ALA A 469 -4.76 28.05 -14.10
C ALA A 469 -4.45 26.71 -13.41
N ILE A 470 -4.48 26.73 -12.08
CA ILE A 470 -4.28 25.58 -11.21
C ILE A 470 -5.51 25.52 -10.28
N PRO A 471 -6.54 24.74 -10.65
CA PRO A 471 -7.69 24.50 -9.79
C PRO A 471 -7.26 23.78 -8.51
N LEU A 472 -7.86 24.15 -7.39
CA LEU A 472 -7.58 23.60 -6.07
C LEU A 472 -8.79 22.82 -5.53
N THR A 473 -8.49 21.73 -4.85
CA THR A 473 -9.41 21.02 -3.98
C THR A 473 -9.14 21.46 -2.54
N LEU A 474 -9.95 22.39 -2.02
CA LEU A 474 -9.69 23.06 -0.75
C LEU A 474 -9.95 22.19 0.48
N ASN A 475 -10.79 21.15 0.38
CA ASN A 475 -11.10 20.23 1.48
C ASN A 475 -11.53 20.92 2.80
N GLY A 476 -12.22 22.06 2.69
CA GLY A 476 -12.71 22.84 3.84
C GLY A 476 -11.77 23.93 4.34
N ASN A 477 -10.56 24.04 3.79
CA ASN A 477 -9.59 25.08 4.15
C ASN A 477 -9.69 26.30 3.23
N GLU A 478 -8.97 27.37 3.60
CA GLU A 478 -8.84 28.58 2.79
C GLU A 478 -7.42 28.69 2.24
N PHE A 479 -7.28 29.09 0.97
CA PHE A 479 -5.97 29.38 0.38
C PHE A 479 -5.37 30.65 0.98
N ALA A 480 -4.17 30.55 1.54
CA ALA A 480 -3.48 31.64 2.23
C ALA A 480 -2.45 32.35 1.34
N GLY A 481 -1.92 31.67 0.31
CA GLY A 481 -0.99 32.25 -0.65
C GLY A 481 0.06 31.27 -1.15
N ILE A 482 1.02 31.79 -1.94
CA ILE A 482 2.19 31.03 -2.39
C ILE A 482 3.43 31.60 -1.71
N ALA A 483 4.17 30.77 -0.99
CA ALA A 483 5.35 31.20 -0.26
C ALA A 483 6.35 31.91 -1.19
N GLY A 484 6.75 33.13 -0.81
CA GLY A 484 7.73 33.92 -1.57
C GLY A 484 7.21 34.65 -2.80
N LEU A 485 5.94 34.48 -3.20
CA LEU A 485 5.33 35.20 -4.33
C LEU A 485 4.35 36.29 -3.87
N THR A 486 4.07 37.26 -4.74
CA THR A 486 3.12 38.35 -4.47
C THR A 486 1.87 38.22 -5.33
N GLU A 487 0.71 38.14 -4.68
CA GLU A 487 -0.58 38.16 -5.37
C GLU A 487 -0.79 39.49 -6.13
N GLY A 488 -1.36 39.42 -7.33
CA GLY A 488 -1.51 40.53 -8.27
C GLY A 488 -0.26 40.81 -9.11
N LYS A 489 0.85 40.11 -8.88
CA LYS A 489 2.09 40.23 -9.66
C LYS A 489 2.52 38.90 -10.27
N GLU A 490 2.92 37.93 -9.45
CA GLU A 490 3.34 36.62 -9.94
C GLU A 490 2.17 35.65 -10.09
N TYR A 491 1.12 35.82 -9.28
CA TYR A 491 -0.10 35.02 -9.35
C TYR A 491 -1.34 35.83 -8.94
N SER A 492 -2.53 35.29 -9.15
CA SER A 492 -3.80 35.75 -8.56
C SER A 492 -4.62 34.56 -8.08
N TYR A 493 -5.50 34.74 -7.09
CA TYR A 493 -6.42 33.70 -6.65
C TYR A 493 -7.89 34.09 -6.89
N ASP A 494 -8.66 33.19 -7.50
CA ASP A 494 -10.11 33.31 -7.60
C ASP A 494 -10.77 32.36 -6.57
N ALA A 495 -11.34 32.95 -5.51
CA ALA A 495 -12.02 32.22 -4.47
C ALA A 495 -13.34 31.57 -4.92
N ALA A 496 -14.00 32.07 -5.98
CA ALA A 496 -15.26 31.52 -6.44
C ALA A 496 -15.09 30.20 -7.18
N SER A 497 -13.96 30.04 -7.90
CA SER A 497 -13.60 28.81 -8.60
C SER A 497 -12.48 28.03 -7.91
N SER A 498 -12.03 28.47 -6.73
CA SER A 498 -10.88 27.90 -6.00
C SER A 498 -9.67 27.71 -6.91
N THR A 499 -9.31 28.72 -7.70
CA THR A 499 -8.27 28.60 -8.74
C THR A 499 -7.14 29.59 -8.53
N VAL A 500 -5.92 29.07 -8.43
CA VAL A 500 -4.70 29.89 -8.52
C VAL A 500 -4.37 30.09 -9.99
N THR A 501 -4.09 31.33 -10.40
CA THR A 501 -3.62 31.65 -11.74
C THR A 501 -2.22 32.22 -11.68
N LEU A 502 -1.24 31.50 -12.22
CA LEU A 502 0.13 32.01 -12.35
C LEU A 502 0.20 32.92 -13.58
N ALA A 503 0.80 34.10 -13.42
CA ALA A 503 0.98 35.02 -14.51
C ALA A 503 1.93 34.44 -15.56
N LYS A 504 1.55 34.48 -16.84
CA LYS A 504 2.37 34.05 -17.98
C LYS A 504 3.78 34.63 -17.91
N SER A 505 3.87 35.92 -17.58
CA SER A 505 5.15 36.64 -17.51
C SER A 505 6.09 36.09 -16.44
N TYR A 506 5.55 35.59 -15.32
CA TYR A 506 6.32 34.95 -14.26
C TYR A 506 6.87 33.59 -14.75
N VAL A 507 5.98 32.73 -15.26
CA VAL A 507 6.37 31.39 -15.72
C VAL A 507 7.32 31.47 -16.93
N ALA A 508 7.07 32.37 -17.89
CA ALA A 508 7.96 32.61 -19.02
C ALA A 508 9.34 33.09 -18.57
N GLY A 509 9.41 33.95 -17.55
CA GLY A 509 10.67 34.39 -16.96
C GLY A 509 11.47 33.24 -16.36
N LEU A 510 10.82 32.31 -15.66
CA LEU A 510 11.46 31.10 -15.14
C LEU A 510 11.93 30.18 -16.28
N TYR A 511 11.07 29.95 -17.28
CA TYR A 511 11.36 29.10 -18.44
C TYR A 511 12.58 29.60 -19.23
N ASP A 512 12.63 30.90 -19.52
CA ASP A 512 13.73 31.54 -20.23
C ASP A 512 15.02 31.53 -19.40
N ALA A 513 14.91 31.70 -18.08
CA ALA A 513 16.05 31.66 -17.17
C ALA A 513 16.66 30.26 -17.03
N LYS A 514 15.84 29.19 -17.03
CA LYS A 514 16.32 27.81 -17.01
C LYS A 514 17.08 27.47 -18.29
N GLY A 515 16.57 27.86 -19.46
CA GLY A 515 17.26 27.69 -20.74
C GLY A 515 17.30 26.26 -21.31
N GLU A 516 17.16 25.24 -20.47
CA GLU A 516 17.16 23.81 -20.79
C GLU A 516 16.08 23.05 -20.02
N ALA A 517 15.95 21.74 -20.24
CA ALA A 517 14.97 20.90 -19.53
C ALA A 517 15.24 20.85 -18.01
N GLY A 518 14.20 20.46 -17.26
CA GLY A 518 14.23 20.25 -15.82
C GLY A 518 13.32 21.21 -15.05
N ARG A 519 13.46 21.18 -13.72
CA ARG A 519 12.58 21.90 -12.80
C ARG A 519 12.83 23.40 -12.89
N LEU A 520 11.75 24.15 -13.10
CA LEU A 520 11.70 25.61 -13.13
C LEU A 520 11.48 26.19 -11.73
N ALA A 521 10.58 25.58 -10.95
CA ALA A 521 10.25 26.02 -9.60
C ALA A 521 9.63 24.90 -8.74
N ASP A 522 9.75 25.10 -7.43
CA ASP A 522 8.94 24.51 -6.36
C ASP A 522 8.04 25.61 -5.80
N LEU A 523 6.73 25.55 -6.01
CA LEU A 523 5.81 26.53 -5.44
C LEU A 523 5.09 25.92 -4.24
N THR A 524 5.38 26.41 -3.04
CA THR A 524 4.69 26.00 -1.82
C THR A 524 3.40 26.80 -1.65
N PHE A 525 2.27 26.14 -1.88
CA PHE A 525 0.92 26.66 -1.69
C PHE A 525 0.52 26.45 -0.23
N GLN A 526 0.17 27.54 0.44
CA GLN A 526 -0.14 27.56 1.87
C GLN A 526 -1.63 27.72 2.07
N PHE A 527 -2.15 27.08 3.12
CA PHE A 527 -3.57 27.06 3.46
C PHE A 527 -3.79 27.45 4.92
N SER A 528 -5.05 27.63 5.30
CA SER A 528 -5.43 27.93 6.68
C SER A 528 -5.09 26.81 7.67
N ASP A 529 -5.08 25.56 7.18
CA ASP A 529 -4.79 24.35 7.96
C ASP A 529 -4.33 23.23 7.02
N GLY A 530 -3.83 22.13 7.59
CA GLY A 530 -3.31 20.97 6.86
C GLY A 530 -1.88 21.17 6.35
N ALA A 531 -1.41 20.19 5.56
CA ALA A 531 -0.10 20.25 4.94
C ALA A 531 -0.07 21.27 3.78
N ASP A 532 1.08 21.93 3.61
CA ASP A 532 1.35 22.75 2.43
C ASP A 532 1.37 21.87 1.16
N TRP A 533 0.84 22.40 0.05
CA TRP A 533 0.89 21.71 -1.24
C TRP A 533 2.08 22.20 -2.06
N HIS A 534 2.88 21.29 -2.60
CA HIS A 534 3.99 21.64 -3.48
C HIS A 534 3.55 21.51 -4.94
N GLN A 535 3.57 22.64 -5.67
CA GLN A 535 3.32 22.68 -7.11
C GLN A 535 4.62 22.89 -7.88
N TYR A 536 4.97 21.89 -8.69
CA TYR A 536 6.15 21.84 -9.52
C TYR A 536 5.87 22.46 -10.88
N LEU A 537 6.82 23.27 -11.35
CA LEU A 537 6.83 23.79 -12.72
C LEU A 537 8.01 23.17 -13.45
N VAL A 538 7.77 22.52 -14.59
CA VAL A 538 8.80 21.76 -15.31
C VAL A 538 8.84 22.16 -16.77
N ARG A 539 10.06 22.39 -17.27
CA ARG A 539 10.33 22.41 -18.70
C ARG A 539 10.82 21.04 -19.11
N TRP A 540 10.24 20.49 -20.17
CA TRP A 540 10.64 19.17 -20.65
C TRP A 540 11.08 19.22 -22.12
N ASP A 541 11.88 18.23 -22.51
CA ASP A 541 12.25 17.93 -23.89
C ASP A 541 12.12 16.42 -24.12
N TRP A 542 12.19 15.96 -25.35
CA TRP A 542 12.03 14.55 -25.70
C TRP A 542 12.94 13.66 -24.85
N ALA A 543 12.35 12.67 -24.21
CA ALA A 543 13.10 11.64 -23.50
C ALA A 543 13.72 10.65 -24.51
N TYR A 544 14.94 10.20 -24.25
CA TYR A 544 15.63 9.22 -25.10
C TYR A 544 16.73 8.47 -24.33
N ALA A 545 17.12 7.27 -24.77
CA ALA A 545 18.25 6.54 -24.21
C ALA A 545 19.57 7.17 -24.68
N GLU A 546 20.46 7.50 -23.72
CA GLU A 546 21.73 8.18 -24.01
C GLU A 546 22.57 7.46 -25.06
N SER A 547 22.53 6.13 -25.03
CA SER A 547 23.07 5.28 -26.09
C SER A 547 22.38 3.92 -26.06
N TRP A 548 21.82 3.50 -27.19
CA TRP A 548 21.34 2.11 -27.33
C TRP A 548 22.47 1.11 -27.63
N ARG A 549 23.61 1.58 -28.14
CA ARG A 549 24.73 0.72 -28.54
C ARG A 549 25.54 0.26 -27.34
N GLY A 550 25.53 -1.06 -27.09
CA GLY A 550 26.35 -1.70 -26.07
C GLY A 550 25.68 -1.83 -24.70
N VAL A 551 24.41 -1.43 -24.58
CA VAL A 551 23.59 -1.73 -23.41
C VAL A 551 23.17 -3.20 -23.49
N SER A 552 23.63 -3.99 -22.52
CA SER A 552 23.38 -5.43 -22.46
C SER A 552 23.21 -5.88 -21.02
N GLY A 553 22.45 -6.95 -20.85
CA GLY A 553 22.20 -7.59 -19.58
C GLY A 553 22.00 -9.09 -19.76
N THR A 554 21.38 -9.72 -18.76
CA THR A 554 21.02 -11.15 -18.84
C THR A 554 19.64 -11.35 -18.25
N THR A 555 18.95 -12.43 -18.63
CA THR A 555 17.63 -12.73 -18.09
C THR A 555 17.65 -12.92 -16.57
N GLY A 556 18.74 -13.47 -16.01
CA GLY A 556 18.91 -13.63 -14.56
C GLY A 556 19.48 -12.39 -13.83
N GLY A 557 19.97 -11.39 -14.55
CA GLY A 557 20.62 -10.21 -13.99
C GLY A 557 19.92 -8.88 -14.29
N GLY A 558 18.86 -8.89 -15.11
CA GLY A 558 18.21 -7.68 -15.59
C GLY A 558 19.01 -6.99 -16.69
N ILE A 559 18.50 -5.83 -17.14
CA ILE A 559 19.22 -4.87 -17.99
C ILE A 559 18.92 -3.46 -17.50
N GLU A 560 19.97 -2.66 -17.30
CA GLU A 560 19.89 -1.25 -16.93
C GLU A 560 20.09 -0.39 -18.17
N ILE A 561 19.12 0.45 -18.50
CA ILE A 561 19.10 1.31 -19.68
C ILE A 561 19.28 2.77 -19.22
N PRO A 562 20.42 3.41 -19.51
CA PRO A 562 20.61 4.84 -19.24
C PRO A 562 19.70 5.69 -20.12
N VAL A 563 18.98 6.64 -19.52
CA VAL A 563 17.98 7.47 -20.18
C VAL A 563 18.21 8.95 -19.87
N MET A 564 18.18 9.78 -20.91
CA MET A 564 17.92 11.21 -20.81
C MET A 564 16.41 11.40 -20.67
N PHE A 565 15.94 11.56 -19.43
CA PHE A 565 14.53 11.83 -19.18
C PHE A 565 14.15 13.26 -19.54
N SER A 566 15.09 14.20 -19.58
CA SER A 566 14.84 15.57 -20.07
C SER A 566 13.65 16.26 -19.40
N GLY A 567 13.49 16.09 -18.08
CA GLY A 567 12.38 16.65 -17.30
C GLY A 567 11.10 15.79 -17.29
N ASN A 568 11.07 14.67 -18.03
CA ASN A 568 9.94 13.75 -18.01
C ASN A 568 9.96 12.83 -16.79
N GLU A 569 8.78 12.35 -16.41
CA GLU A 569 8.61 11.23 -15.49
C GLU A 569 7.95 10.07 -16.24
N VAL A 570 8.33 8.83 -15.95
CA VAL A 570 7.66 7.64 -16.48
C VAL A 570 6.32 7.43 -15.77
N LYS A 571 5.26 7.25 -16.55
CA LYS A 571 3.93 6.84 -16.07
C LYS A 571 3.75 5.33 -16.13
N SER A 572 3.94 4.73 -17.31
CA SER A 572 3.65 3.33 -17.54
C SER A 572 4.56 2.71 -18.61
N VAL A 573 4.69 1.39 -18.56
CA VAL A 573 5.48 0.62 -19.55
C VAL A 573 4.63 -0.53 -20.07
N GLN A 574 4.54 -0.67 -21.39
CA GLN A 574 3.94 -1.82 -22.06
C GLN A 574 5.03 -2.59 -22.81
N ALA A 575 4.97 -3.93 -22.79
CA ALA A 575 5.87 -4.78 -23.57
C ALA A 575 5.10 -5.63 -24.58
N THR A 576 5.66 -5.78 -25.79
CA THR A 576 5.09 -6.62 -26.86
C THR A 576 6.13 -7.50 -27.53
N ASP A 577 5.68 -8.64 -28.09
CA ASP A 577 6.50 -9.50 -28.96
C ASP A 577 6.56 -8.96 -30.40
N SER A 578 7.35 -9.62 -31.27
CA SER A 578 7.47 -9.26 -32.69
C SER A 578 6.16 -9.36 -33.50
N SER A 579 5.12 -9.98 -32.94
CA SER A 579 3.79 -10.08 -33.56
C SER A 579 2.84 -8.99 -33.05
N GLY A 580 3.28 -8.16 -32.09
CA GLY A 580 2.49 -7.12 -31.45
C GLY A 580 1.61 -7.62 -30.29
N ASN A 581 1.81 -8.85 -29.81
CA ASN A 581 1.07 -9.34 -28.64
C ASN A 581 1.70 -8.81 -27.35
N THR A 582 0.89 -8.39 -26.39
CA THR A 582 1.36 -8.01 -25.05
C THR A 582 2.05 -9.19 -24.36
N VAL A 583 3.19 -8.92 -23.70
CA VAL A 583 3.95 -9.91 -22.92
C VAL A 583 4.26 -9.42 -21.51
N GLY A 584 4.52 -10.35 -20.60
CA GLY A 584 4.86 -10.09 -19.19
C GLY A 584 3.92 -10.83 -18.24
N PRO A 585 4.17 -10.77 -16.92
CA PRO A 585 3.42 -11.53 -15.92
C PRO A 585 1.90 -11.33 -15.98
N ASN A 586 1.45 -10.10 -16.25
CA ASN A 586 0.03 -9.71 -16.24
C ASN A 586 -0.62 -9.70 -17.64
N SER A 587 0.11 -10.09 -18.69
CA SER A 587 -0.33 -9.86 -20.08
C SER A 587 -1.56 -10.65 -20.54
N GLY A 588 -2.02 -11.62 -19.75
CA GLY A 588 -3.23 -12.39 -20.03
C GLY A 588 -4.53 -11.60 -19.88
N TRP A 589 -4.52 -10.50 -19.12
CA TRP A 589 -5.70 -9.67 -18.86
C TRP A 589 -5.38 -8.17 -18.79
N TRP A 590 -4.10 -7.79 -18.65
CA TRP A 590 -3.67 -6.41 -18.47
C TRP A 590 -2.52 -6.01 -19.41
N PRO A 591 -2.57 -4.81 -20.03
CA PRO A 591 -1.57 -4.41 -21.03
C PRO A 591 -0.26 -3.84 -20.46
N TRP A 592 -0.25 -3.44 -19.18
CA TRP A 592 0.86 -2.71 -18.57
C TRP A 592 1.72 -3.60 -17.67
N LEU A 593 3.02 -3.35 -17.66
CA LEU A 593 3.96 -3.92 -16.71
C LEU A 593 3.79 -3.28 -15.33
N GLN A 594 4.11 -4.04 -14.29
CA GLN A 594 4.10 -3.56 -12.90
C GLN A 594 5.44 -2.89 -12.55
N ASN A 595 5.38 -1.71 -11.94
CA ASN A 595 6.55 -1.01 -11.43
C ASN A 595 7.17 -1.76 -10.23
N GLY A 596 8.49 -1.74 -10.13
CA GLY A 596 9.32 -2.39 -9.13
C GLY A 596 9.40 -3.92 -9.23
N GLU A 597 8.41 -4.57 -9.85
CA GLU A 597 8.45 -6.01 -10.16
C GLU A 597 8.96 -6.29 -11.57
N SER A 598 8.39 -5.64 -12.59
CA SER A 598 8.75 -5.91 -13.99
C SER A 598 9.75 -4.90 -14.56
N PHE A 599 9.65 -3.65 -14.11
CA PHE A 599 10.60 -2.59 -14.43
C PHE A 599 10.77 -1.66 -13.23
N ALA A 600 11.87 -0.93 -13.13
CA ALA A 600 12.07 0.11 -12.14
C ALA A 600 12.67 1.36 -12.79
N VAL A 601 12.35 2.53 -12.25
CA VAL A 601 12.88 3.81 -12.74
C VAL A 601 13.63 4.49 -11.62
N ARG A 602 14.85 4.95 -11.92
CA ARG A 602 15.64 5.79 -11.03
C ARG A 602 16.02 7.06 -11.77
N TYR A 603 15.81 8.21 -11.15
CA TYR A 603 16.34 9.49 -11.63
C TYR A 603 17.61 9.82 -10.86
N ASP A 604 18.50 10.61 -11.46
CA ASP A 604 19.78 11.00 -10.83
C ASP A 604 19.72 12.38 -10.15
N SER A 605 18.64 13.15 -10.39
CA SER A 605 18.35 14.39 -9.67
C SER A 605 16.87 14.76 -9.75
N ALA A 606 16.42 15.66 -8.85
CA ALA A 606 15.09 16.28 -8.87
C ALA A 606 14.76 17.05 -10.16
N ASP A 607 15.76 17.38 -10.98
CA ASP A 607 15.56 17.97 -12.31
C ASP A 607 15.11 16.94 -13.36
N ARG A 608 15.17 15.63 -13.05
CA ARG A 608 14.77 14.52 -13.92
C ARG A 608 15.44 14.57 -15.30
N LEU A 609 16.70 14.99 -15.35
CA LEU A 609 17.46 15.09 -16.60
C LEU A 609 17.93 13.73 -17.10
N THR A 610 18.55 12.96 -16.22
CA THR A 610 19.15 11.66 -16.50
C THR A 610 18.66 10.63 -15.49
N GLY A 611 18.77 9.36 -15.85
CA GLY A 611 18.54 8.27 -14.95
C GLY A 611 18.63 6.92 -15.64
N THR A 612 17.95 5.94 -15.08
CA THR A 612 17.99 4.56 -15.55
C THR A 612 16.60 3.94 -15.52
N ILE A 613 16.23 3.27 -16.61
CA ILE A 613 15.12 2.30 -16.63
C ILE A 613 15.74 0.91 -16.52
N THR A 614 15.32 0.15 -15.52
CA THR A 614 15.76 -1.23 -15.32
C THR A 614 14.63 -2.17 -15.71
N LEU A 615 14.90 -3.13 -16.60
CA LEU A 615 14.03 -4.31 -16.75
C LEU A 615 14.54 -5.39 -15.82
N THR A 616 13.67 -5.88 -14.94
CA THR A 616 14.09 -6.73 -13.82
C THR A 616 14.40 -8.15 -14.27
N PRO A 617 15.17 -8.92 -13.47
CA PRO A 617 15.31 -10.35 -13.68
C PRO A 617 13.98 -11.10 -13.69
N SER A 618 13.00 -10.68 -12.86
CA SER A 618 11.68 -11.32 -12.80
C SER A 618 10.98 -11.27 -14.16
N PHE A 619 10.90 -10.08 -14.74
CA PHE A 619 10.26 -9.89 -16.04
C PHE A 619 11.04 -10.55 -17.18
N LEU A 620 12.35 -10.31 -17.27
CA LEU A 620 13.17 -10.89 -18.35
C LEU A 620 13.25 -12.42 -18.25
N GLY A 621 13.19 -12.97 -17.04
CA GLY A 621 13.12 -14.41 -16.78
C GLY A 621 11.81 -15.05 -17.21
N SER A 622 10.72 -14.28 -17.33
CA SER A 622 9.44 -14.76 -17.87
C SER A 622 9.42 -14.85 -19.41
N LEU A 623 10.43 -14.30 -20.09
CA LEU A 623 10.51 -14.24 -21.54
C LEU A 623 11.40 -15.34 -22.13
N GLY A 624 11.14 -15.70 -23.39
CA GLY A 624 11.97 -16.60 -24.18
C GLY A 624 12.99 -15.87 -25.06
N ASP A 625 13.79 -16.63 -25.81
CA ASP A 625 14.61 -16.06 -26.89
C ASP A 625 13.70 -15.40 -27.93
N GLY A 626 13.99 -14.15 -28.30
CA GLY A 626 13.09 -13.36 -29.14
C GLY A 626 13.48 -11.89 -29.27
N THR A 627 12.60 -11.13 -29.91
CA THR A 627 12.68 -9.66 -30.02
C THR A 627 11.42 -9.08 -29.38
N TYR A 628 11.60 -8.10 -28.50
CA TYR A 628 10.53 -7.50 -27.72
C TYR A 628 10.63 -5.98 -27.76
N SER A 629 9.49 -5.32 -27.92
CA SER A 629 9.37 -3.86 -27.92
C SER A 629 8.75 -3.37 -26.62
N PHE A 630 9.29 -2.27 -26.08
CA PHE A 630 8.82 -1.58 -24.88
C PHE A 630 8.35 -0.20 -25.27
N LYS A 631 7.11 0.10 -24.94
CA LYS A 631 6.56 1.44 -25.04
C LYS A 631 6.52 2.05 -23.66
N VAL A 632 7.34 3.06 -23.42
CA VAL A 632 7.39 3.81 -22.16
C VAL A 632 6.60 5.10 -22.34
N LEU A 633 5.48 5.23 -21.63
CA LEU A 633 4.70 6.47 -21.60
C LEU A 633 5.21 7.35 -20.47
N CYS A 634 5.45 8.62 -20.77
CA CYS A 634 5.76 9.62 -19.75
C CYS A 634 4.48 10.22 -19.15
N GLN A 635 4.54 10.67 -17.89
CA GLN A 635 3.46 11.35 -17.16
C GLN A 635 3.09 12.70 -17.77
N VAL A 636 4.01 13.28 -18.55
CA VAL A 636 3.88 14.60 -19.14
C VAL A 636 2.66 14.69 -20.06
N VAL A 637 1.79 15.65 -19.75
CA VAL A 637 0.76 16.15 -20.67
C VAL A 637 1.05 17.63 -20.85
N ASP A 638 1.53 18.01 -22.05
CA ASP A 638 1.91 19.40 -22.32
C ASP A 638 0.71 20.33 -22.11
N ALA A 639 0.85 21.32 -21.22
CA ALA A 639 -0.22 22.25 -20.89
C ALA A 639 -0.68 23.11 -22.08
N ALA A 640 0.16 23.26 -23.12
CA ALA A 640 -0.18 24.00 -24.33
C ALA A 640 -0.89 23.13 -25.38
N ASP A 641 -0.46 21.88 -25.56
CA ASP A 641 -0.82 21.09 -26.75
C ASP A 641 -1.33 19.66 -26.46
N SER A 642 -1.60 19.29 -25.20
CA SER A 642 -2.13 17.97 -24.78
C SER A 642 -1.32 16.77 -25.29
N TYR A 643 -0.03 17.00 -25.54
CA TYR A 643 0.90 16.01 -26.05
C TYR A 643 1.50 15.18 -24.91
N GLN A 644 1.63 13.86 -25.11
CA GLN A 644 2.28 12.94 -24.17
C GLN A 644 3.51 12.31 -24.81
N ASP A 645 4.66 12.44 -24.15
CA ASP A 645 5.92 11.86 -24.62
C ASP A 645 5.92 10.33 -24.47
N THR A 646 6.53 9.65 -25.44
CA THR A 646 6.66 8.20 -25.50
C THR A 646 8.04 7.83 -26.01
N MET A 647 8.70 6.89 -25.33
CA MET A 647 9.93 6.25 -25.82
C MET A 647 9.63 4.82 -26.24
N ASP A 648 9.99 4.46 -27.47
CA ASP A 648 9.90 3.09 -27.96
C ASP A 648 11.29 2.45 -27.96
N MET A 649 11.47 1.37 -27.19
CA MET A 649 12.73 0.64 -27.07
C MET A 649 12.57 -0.80 -27.55
N THR A 650 13.61 -1.42 -28.11
CA THR A 650 13.59 -2.84 -28.51
C THR A 650 14.77 -3.60 -27.95
N ILE A 651 14.52 -4.76 -27.31
CA ILE A 651 15.57 -5.70 -26.91
C ILE A 651 15.52 -6.98 -27.73
N THR A 652 16.66 -7.66 -27.81
CA THR A 652 16.76 -9.06 -28.22
C THR A 652 17.24 -9.92 -27.07
N ILE A 653 16.63 -11.09 -26.91
CA ILE A 653 17.07 -12.15 -25.99
C ILE A 653 17.61 -13.31 -26.82
N SER A 654 18.86 -13.72 -26.55
CA SER A 654 19.47 -14.89 -27.19
C SER A 654 20.38 -15.65 -26.22
N GLY A 655 20.01 -16.90 -25.92
CA GLY A 655 20.75 -17.75 -24.99
C GLY A 655 20.90 -17.11 -23.61
N GLY A 656 19.87 -16.39 -23.14
CA GLY A 656 19.85 -15.68 -21.87
C GLY A 656 20.59 -14.33 -21.86
N ASN A 657 21.26 -13.94 -22.94
CA ASN A 657 21.83 -12.60 -23.08
C ASN A 657 20.76 -11.63 -23.59
N VAL A 658 20.71 -10.45 -23.00
CA VAL A 658 19.77 -9.38 -23.35
C VAL A 658 20.55 -8.23 -23.95
N THR A 659 20.09 -7.64 -25.05
CA THR A 659 20.75 -6.49 -25.69
C THR A 659 19.71 -5.51 -26.19
N LEU A 660 19.91 -4.22 -25.92
CA LEU A 660 19.11 -3.14 -26.50
C LEU A 660 19.56 -2.92 -27.95
N VAL A 661 18.63 -2.99 -28.91
CA VAL A 661 18.96 -3.02 -30.35
C VAL A 661 18.36 -1.86 -31.15
N HIS A 662 17.36 -1.18 -30.61
CA HIS A 662 16.72 -0.04 -31.26
C HIS A 662 16.02 0.85 -30.22
N GLU A 663 15.94 2.12 -30.57
CA GLU A 663 15.17 3.15 -29.90
C GLU A 663 14.67 4.14 -30.97
N GLU A 664 13.42 4.60 -30.86
CA GLU A 664 12.81 5.68 -31.64
C GLU A 664 12.12 6.70 -30.75
#